data_AF-A0A838RJB5-F1
#
_entry.id   AF-A0A838RJB5-F1
#
_cell.length_a   1.000
_cell.length_b   1.000
_cell.length_c   1.000
_cell.angle_alpha   90.00
_cell.angle_beta   90.00
_cell.angle_gamma   90.00
#
_symmetry.space_group_name_H-M   'P 1'
#
loop_
_entity.id
_entity.type
_entity.pdbx_description
1 polymer ?
#
loop_
_entity_poly.entity_id
_entity_poly.type
_entity_poly.pdbx_seq_one_letter_code
_entity_poly.pdbx_strand_id
1 'polypeptide(L)'
;MSRLSALFPSFNQFVAVLIALVTVLVALVTLLQTDASERTSQHERQAQQFAIQAMGLRTREKIQEDFGYDAITTQSELYGAFAVAETLGAQRAPGYDEAQARVNELAEFLHFDPTSVIGPDLYGYDVATGVAQAVFLSEHYLVEMTLGQAWDSKGSSYILHLTLLAVSLALYGLATTVEGHGRTVFMVTGSAIVLLTLSWVIGVYAEPLPTVPSPQAIEAFARMDYDAALTASPTYANALQAQGNQRLLDAQTAALLGEPAEVPALYEAAAASYRAAIAAGREENQMWLALGSVSYLLGDFAAAINAGERAVALDPTRLAARLNLGLARLAAGQLDAARAEYDASMRLASLSVTVAAQGRAQPPASFWLTLEEARRDLRLLEERLTGNEALFLEAPPLTAIADPATIQPAARALHNALGGLALALEYTGQPPIGEVTASVSPFTLEDERGSTAETFPYSTESVTVRYQHEGMQEGQSVLWRLYASGEELTQLRSVAPWEGEATGEATHPLSLGNRALGIGRYTVELYIDYHLLQRGSFTIGDEEPGAATPYFLDEFSNTQGDWPRHSDDAATTDYYNEGYRITVQEPQYVTWALAPQPFDDVTIKATATALAGPEANTFGLICHAQDDDNFYFFVISSAGYFAIGKHEEGVESLLSGDTLLPSEQVPPGLDLYHLRADCVSDTLTLYVNEVQVAQVEDSTFSGGRVGLIAGTLDEPGTDILFDHFSAITPE
;
A
#
# COMPACT_ATOMS: atom_id res chain seq x y z
N MET A 1 -14.47 -56.26 -53.45
CA MET A 1 -14.15 -57.66 -53.06
C MET A 1 -13.43 -58.47 -54.16
N SER A 2 -13.69 -58.29 -55.47
CA SER A 2 -13.07 -59.12 -56.53
C SER A 2 -11.57 -58.88 -56.82
N ARG A 3 -10.96 -57.78 -56.33
CA ARG A 3 -9.50 -57.52 -56.44
C ARG A 3 -8.69 -57.99 -55.22
N LEU A 4 -9.33 -58.24 -54.07
CA LEU A 4 -8.68 -58.70 -52.84
C LEU A 4 -8.49 -60.23 -52.82
N SER A 5 -9.33 -60.98 -53.55
CA SER A 5 -9.26 -62.44 -53.66
C SER A 5 -8.04 -62.96 -54.43
N ALA A 6 -7.33 -62.10 -55.16
CA ALA A 6 -6.11 -62.45 -55.88
C ALA A 6 -4.83 -62.37 -55.01
N LEU A 7 -4.90 -61.68 -53.87
CA LEU A 7 -3.77 -61.47 -52.95
C LEU A 7 -3.82 -62.37 -51.71
N PHE A 8 -4.99 -62.89 -51.34
CA PHE A 8 -5.19 -63.72 -50.15
C PHE A 8 -6.01 -64.97 -50.49
N PRO A 9 -5.42 -66.18 -50.45
CA PRO A 9 -6.10 -67.43 -50.80
C PRO A 9 -7.31 -67.81 -49.92
N SER A 10 -7.43 -67.25 -48.71
CA SER A 10 -8.55 -67.50 -47.78
C SER A 10 -8.88 -66.29 -46.89
N PHE A 11 -10.14 -66.18 -46.45
CA PHE A 11 -10.61 -65.14 -45.51
C PHE A 11 -9.76 -65.09 -44.22
N ASN A 12 -9.37 -66.25 -43.70
CA ASN A 12 -8.55 -66.35 -42.49
C ASN A 12 -7.14 -65.80 -42.70
N GLN A 13 -6.54 -65.96 -43.89
CA GLN A 13 -5.26 -65.33 -44.21
C GLN A 13 -5.36 -63.80 -44.26
N PHE A 14 -6.48 -63.26 -44.75
CA PHE A 14 -6.71 -61.81 -44.75
C PHE A 14 -6.87 -61.26 -43.32
N VAL A 15 -7.67 -61.92 -42.47
CA VAL A 15 -7.82 -61.53 -41.05
C VAL A 15 -6.50 -61.67 -40.29
N ALA A 16 -5.67 -62.69 -40.58
CA ALA A 16 -4.35 -62.85 -39.99
C ALA A 16 -3.41 -61.67 -40.31
N VAL A 17 -3.48 -61.13 -41.53
CA VAL A 17 -2.72 -59.92 -41.89
C VAL A 17 -3.22 -58.69 -41.13
N LEU A 18 -4.54 -58.53 -40.94
CA LEU A 18 -5.09 -57.44 -40.13
C LEU A 18 -4.64 -57.54 -38.66
N ILE A 19 -4.63 -58.75 -38.09
CA ILE A 19 -4.11 -58.99 -36.74
C ILE A 19 -2.64 -58.58 -36.66
N ALA A 20 -1.80 -59.02 -37.61
CA ALA A 20 -0.39 -58.66 -37.62
C ALA A 20 -0.16 -57.14 -37.73
N LEU A 21 -0.92 -56.45 -38.59
CA LEU A 21 -0.85 -54.99 -38.73
C LEU A 21 -1.25 -54.28 -37.44
N VAL A 22 -2.31 -54.73 -36.78
CA VAL A 22 -2.78 -54.14 -35.52
C VAL A 22 -1.81 -54.42 -34.39
N THR A 23 -1.15 -55.58 -34.35
CA THR A 23 -0.08 -55.87 -33.38
C THR A 23 1.10 -54.92 -33.56
N VAL A 24 1.49 -54.61 -34.80
CA VAL A 24 2.51 -53.58 -35.06
C VAL A 24 2.04 -52.20 -34.59
N LEU A 25 0.78 -51.85 -34.85
CA LEU A 25 0.21 -50.59 -34.38
C LEU A 25 0.16 -50.50 -32.85
N VAL A 26 -0.19 -51.59 -32.15
CA VAL A 26 -0.12 -51.69 -30.69
C VAL A 26 1.30 -51.43 -30.21
N ALA A 27 2.31 -52.05 -30.82
CA ALA A 27 3.70 -51.82 -30.45
C ALA A 27 4.12 -50.35 -30.66
N LEU A 28 3.71 -49.72 -31.77
CA LEU A 28 3.98 -48.30 -32.03
C LEU A 28 3.31 -47.38 -31.01
N VAL A 29 2.03 -47.61 -30.70
CA VAL A 29 1.30 -46.81 -29.69
C VAL A 29 1.90 -47.02 -28.29
N THR A 30 2.36 -48.22 -27.97
CA THR A 30 3.07 -48.47 -26.69
C THR A 30 4.38 -47.68 -26.60
N LEU A 31 5.13 -47.54 -27.70
CA LEU A 31 6.33 -46.69 -27.72
C LEU A 31 5.97 -45.23 -27.46
N LEU A 32 4.92 -44.71 -28.10
CA LEU A 32 4.44 -43.34 -27.87
C LEU A 32 3.96 -43.14 -26.43
N GLN A 33 3.25 -44.12 -25.87
CA GLN A 33 2.79 -44.11 -24.48
C GLN A 33 3.97 -44.11 -23.50
N THR A 34 5.01 -44.91 -23.78
CA THR A 34 6.21 -44.98 -22.93
C THR A 34 7.00 -43.67 -22.97
N ASP A 35 7.23 -43.10 -24.16
CA ASP A 35 7.90 -41.78 -24.31
C ASP A 35 7.12 -40.67 -23.59
N ALA A 36 5.79 -40.63 -23.73
CA ALA A 36 4.96 -39.66 -23.02
C ALA A 36 5.05 -39.84 -21.49
N SER A 37 5.05 -41.07 -20.99
CA SER A 37 5.19 -41.36 -19.57
C SER A 37 6.58 -40.97 -19.03
N GLU A 38 7.65 -41.24 -19.78
CA GLU A 38 9.02 -40.87 -19.39
C GLU A 38 9.17 -39.35 -19.27
N ARG A 39 8.64 -38.61 -20.25
CA ARG A 39 8.63 -37.13 -20.25
C ARG A 39 7.81 -36.56 -19.12
N THR A 40 6.62 -37.13 -18.86
CA THR A 40 5.77 -36.73 -17.72
C THR A 40 6.56 -36.85 -16.41
N SER A 41 7.15 -38.02 -16.15
CA SER A 41 7.93 -38.24 -14.93
C SER A 41 9.19 -37.37 -14.85
N GLN A 42 9.79 -36.99 -15.99
CA GLN A 42 10.91 -36.04 -16.00
C GLN A 42 10.47 -34.65 -15.54
N HIS A 43 9.41 -34.11 -16.15
CA HIS A 43 8.87 -32.80 -15.81
C HIS A 43 8.36 -32.75 -14.37
N GLU A 44 7.69 -33.80 -13.88
CA GLU A 44 7.25 -33.88 -12.48
C GLU A 44 8.42 -33.83 -11.49
N ARG A 45 9.53 -34.53 -11.79
CA ARG A 45 10.74 -34.47 -10.95
C ARG A 45 11.35 -33.07 -10.94
N GLN A 46 11.42 -32.40 -12.09
CA GLN A 46 11.95 -31.03 -12.19
C GLN A 46 11.05 -30.04 -11.45
N ALA A 47 9.74 -30.14 -11.62
CA ALA A 47 8.76 -29.34 -10.89
C ALA A 47 8.92 -29.52 -9.36
N GLN A 48 9.02 -30.76 -8.88
CA GLN A 48 9.26 -31.03 -7.45
C GLN A 48 10.57 -30.43 -6.96
N GLN A 49 11.64 -30.50 -7.74
CA GLN A 49 12.93 -29.87 -7.39
C GLN A 49 12.80 -28.36 -7.25
N PHE A 50 12.17 -27.68 -8.22
CA PHE A 50 11.95 -26.24 -8.17
C PHE A 50 11.04 -25.85 -6.99
N ALA A 51 9.97 -26.59 -6.73
CA ALA A 51 9.07 -26.33 -5.60
C ALA A 51 9.78 -26.47 -4.25
N ILE A 52 10.62 -27.51 -4.07
CA ILE A 52 11.41 -27.70 -2.84
C ILE A 52 12.40 -26.56 -2.64
N GLN A 53 13.09 -26.13 -3.72
CA GLN A 53 14.04 -25.02 -3.66
C GLN A 53 13.33 -23.70 -3.35
N ALA A 54 12.21 -23.40 -4.01
CA ALA A 54 11.42 -22.20 -3.79
C ALA A 54 10.87 -22.15 -2.36
N MET A 55 10.30 -23.25 -1.87
CA MET A 55 9.80 -23.36 -0.50
C MET A 55 10.92 -23.23 0.53
N GLY A 56 12.07 -23.86 0.28
CA GLY A 56 13.24 -23.76 1.15
C GLY A 56 13.83 -22.36 1.23
N LEU A 57 13.75 -21.59 0.13
CA LEU A 57 14.16 -20.19 0.10
C LEU A 57 13.14 -19.31 0.85
N ARG A 58 11.85 -19.38 0.50
CA ARG A 58 10.77 -18.61 1.16
C ARG A 58 10.67 -18.89 2.66
N THR A 59 10.85 -20.15 3.06
CA THR A 59 10.82 -20.51 4.49
C THR A 59 12.02 -19.92 5.21
N ARG A 60 13.21 -19.91 4.60
CA ARG A 60 14.40 -19.29 5.18
C ARG A 60 14.23 -17.79 5.32
N GLU A 61 13.73 -17.14 4.28
CA GLU A 61 13.39 -15.71 4.28
C GLU A 61 12.38 -15.39 5.37
N LYS A 62 11.26 -16.12 5.42
CA LYS A 62 10.22 -15.91 6.44
C LYS A 62 10.74 -16.11 7.87
N ILE A 63 11.59 -17.12 8.09
CA ILE A 63 12.22 -17.34 9.41
C ILE A 63 13.16 -16.17 9.76
N GLN A 64 13.89 -15.62 8.79
CA GLN A 64 14.76 -14.46 9.01
C GLN A 64 13.94 -13.20 9.29
N GLU A 65 12.84 -12.99 8.56
CA GLU A 65 11.90 -11.89 8.76
C GLU A 65 11.23 -11.98 10.15
N ASP A 66 10.63 -13.12 10.50
CA ASP A 66 9.97 -13.33 11.80
C ASP A 66 10.95 -13.14 12.97
N PHE A 67 12.15 -13.72 12.86
CA PHE A 67 13.19 -13.56 13.88
C PHE A 67 13.69 -12.11 13.97
N GLY A 68 13.82 -11.42 12.83
CA GLY A 68 14.14 -10.00 12.79
C GLY A 68 13.07 -9.16 13.49
N TYR A 69 11.80 -9.38 13.14
CA TYR A 69 10.64 -8.71 13.74
C TYR A 69 10.56 -8.89 15.26
N ASP A 70 10.73 -10.12 15.75
CA ASP A 70 10.74 -10.43 17.19
C ASP A 70 11.93 -9.74 17.92
N ALA A 71 13.11 -9.71 17.29
CA ALA A 71 14.28 -9.04 17.86
C ALA A 71 14.07 -7.53 17.99
N ILE A 72 13.46 -6.88 16.99
CA ILE A 72 13.14 -5.45 16.99
C ILE A 72 12.10 -5.13 18.06
N THR A 73 11.03 -5.93 18.11
CA THR A 73 9.95 -5.76 19.10
C THR A 73 10.51 -5.86 20.51
N THR A 74 11.36 -6.87 20.77
CA THR A 74 12.03 -7.04 22.06
C THR A 74 12.94 -5.85 22.40
N GLN A 75 13.70 -5.32 21.42
CA GLN A 75 14.55 -4.16 21.63
C GLN A 75 13.74 -2.89 21.94
N SER A 76 12.65 -2.67 21.20
CA SER A 76 11.73 -1.53 21.43
C SER A 76 11.05 -1.62 22.80
N GLU A 77 10.65 -2.81 23.24
CA GLU A 77 10.07 -3.04 24.57
C GLU A 77 11.10 -2.79 25.69
N LEU A 78 12.34 -3.25 25.51
CA LEU A 78 13.43 -3.00 26.47
C LEU A 78 13.75 -1.51 26.58
N TYR A 79 13.79 -0.79 25.45
CA TYR A 79 14.02 0.65 25.42
C TYR A 79 12.87 1.42 26.08
N GLY A 80 11.62 1.11 25.71
CA GLY A 80 10.42 1.76 26.25
C GLY A 80 10.22 1.53 27.76
N ALA A 81 10.40 0.29 28.24
CA ALA A 81 10.30 -0.02 29.66
C ALA A 81 11.36 0.72 30.50
N PHE A 82 12.51 1.01 29.90
CA PHE A 82 13.62 1.70 30.57
C PHE A 82 13.46 3.23 30.55
N ALA A 83 13.00 3.84 29.46
CA ALA A 83 12.65 5.27 29.45
C ALA A 83 11.60 5.60 30.53
N VAL A 84 10.65 4.68 30.75
CA VAL A 84 9.68 4.76 31.87
C VAL A 84 10.36 4.53 33.23
N ALA A 85 11.36 3.66 33.34
CA ALA A 85 12.08 3.43 34.59
C ALA A 85 13.02 4.59 34.98
N GLU A 86 13.68 5.25 34.02
CA GLU A 86 14.53 6.42 34.23
C GLU A 86 13.72 7.65 34.64
N THR A 87 12.59 7.90 33.97
CA THR A 87 11.64 8.94 34.38
C THR A 87 11.08 8.72 35.78
N LEU A 88 11.04 7.46 36.25
CA LEU A 88 10.62 7.08 37.60
C LEU A 88 11.79 6.91 38.60
N GLY A 89 13.05 7.11 38.19
CA GLY A 89 14.24 7.04 39.05
C GLY A 89 14.63 5.63 39.52
N ALA A 90 14.26 4.57 38.81
CA ALA A 90 14.57 3.19 39.15
C ALA A 90 15.96 2.74 38.65
N GLN A 91 16.63 1.85 39.39
CA GLN A 91 17.96 1.33 39.03
C GLN A 91 17.91 0.28 37.90
N ARG A 92 18.91 0.31 37.00
CA ARG A 92 19.10 -0.62 35.88
C ARG A 92 19.18 -2.09 36.36
N ALA A 93 18.42 -2.99 35.73
CA ALA A 93 18.37 -4.40 36.13
C ALA A 93 19.70 -5.13 35.84
N PRO A 94 20.17 -6.07 36.70
CA PRO A 94 21.49 -6.71 36.58
C PRO A 94 21.74 -7.56 35.33
N GLY A 95 20.71 -7.83 34.50
CA GLY A 95 20.82 -8.62 33.27
C GLY A 95 20.70 -7.79 31.98
N TYR A 96 20.58 -6.47 32.09
CA TYR A 96 20.36 -5.58 30.93
C TYR A 96 21.55 -5.58 29.97
N ASP A 97 22.77 -5.37 30.48
CA ASP A 97 23.95 -5.32 29.63
C ASP A 97 24.18 -6.68 28.93
N GLU A 98 23.77 -7.78 29.57
CA GLU A 98 23.80 -9.11 28.97
C GLU A 98 22.72 -9.29 27.88
N ALA A 99 21.49 -8.81 28.09
CA ALA A 99 20.43 -8.84 27.10
C ALA A 99 20.76 -7.96 25.88
N GLN A 100 21.23 -6.74 26.12
CA GLN A 100 21.65 -5.80 25.07
C GLN A 100 22.86 -6.34 24.29
N ALA A 101 23.86 -6.92 24.97
CA ALA A 101 25.00 -7.54 24.29
C ALA A 101 24.56 -8.71 23.38
N ARG A 102 23.60 -9.54 23.84
CA ARG A 102 23.04 -10.63 23.02
C ARG A 102 22.27 -10.12 21.81
N VAL A 103 21.49 -9.04 21.94
CA VAL A 103 20.78 -8.41 20.81
C VAL A 103 21.80 -7.80 19.82
N ASN A 104 22.84 -7.14 20.31
CA ASN A 104 23.90 -6.54 19.46
C ASN A 104 24.72 -7.60 18.71
N GLU A 105 25.02 -8.76 19.33
CA GLU A 105 25.65 -9.90 18.63
C GLU A 105 24.77 -10.46 17.51
N LEU A 106 23.44 -10.41 17.67
CA LEU A 106 22.48 -10.83 16.65
C LEU A 106 22.27 -9.78 15.55
N ALA A 107 22.54 -8.49 15.84
CA ALA A 107 22.35 -7.39 14.90
C ALA A 107 23.26 -7.48 13.66
N GLU A 108 24.51 -7.93 13.83
CA GLU A 108 25.46 -8.16 12.72
C GLU A 108 24.96 -9.28 11.76
N PHE A 109 24.32 -10.32 12.31
CA PHE A 109 23.70 -11.39 11.52
C PHE A 109 22.46 -10.95 10.75
N LEU A 110 21.75 -9.93 11.27
CA LEU A 110 20.50 -9.41 10.73
C LEU A 110 20.66 -8.19 9.83
N HIS A 111 21.90 -7.68 9.64
CA HIS A 111 22.18 -6.42 8.92
C HIS A 111 21.31 -5.26 9.45
N PHE A 112 21.08 -5.29 10.76
CA PHE A 112 20.31 -4.32 11.52
C PHE A 112 21.30 -3.42 12.27
N ASP A 113 21.05 -2.11 12.27
CA ASP A 113 21.80 -1.18 13.14
C ASP A 113 21.19 -1.21 14.55
N PRO A 114 21.88 -1.79 15.56
CA PRO A 114 21.35 -1.89 16.91
C PRO A 114 21.23 -0.54 17.63
N THR A 115 21.72 0.54 17.03
CA THR A 115 21.63 1.90 17.55
C THR A 115 20.52 2.73 16.90
N SER A 116 19.84 2.20 15.87
CA SER A 116 18.74 2.87 15.19
C SER A 116 17.44 2.79 16.00
N VAL A 117 16.78 3.94 16.18
CA VAL A 117 15.45 4.05 16.83
C VAL A 117 14.31 3.74 15.84
N ILE A 118 14.59 3.90 14.55
CA ILE A 118 13.76 3.44 13.44
C ILE A 118 14.17 1.98 13.22
N GLY A 119 13.25 1.02 13.33
CA GLY A 119 13.57 -0.39 13.09
C GLY A 119 14.32 -0.62 11.75
N PRO A 120 14.83 -1.83 11.48
CA PRO A 120 15.49 -2.13 10.21
C PRO A 120 14.59 -1.78 9.04
N ASP A 121 15.21 -1.40 7.92
CA ASP A 121 14.54 -1.24 6.64
C ASP A 121 14.08 -2.63 6.12
N LEU A 122 12.95 -3.09 6.65
CA LEU A 122 12.32 -4.36 6.29
C LEU A 122 11.89 -4.35 4.81
N TYR A 123 11.51 -3.18 4.27
CA TYR A 123 11.12 -3.01 2.87
C TYR A 123 12.30 -3.14 1.90
N GLY A 124 13.47 -2.60 2.25
CA GLY A 124 14.71 -2.76 1.48
C GLY A 124 15.30 -4.19 1.55
N TYR A 125 15.13 -4.88 2.69
CA TYR A 125 15.63 -6.25 2.89
C TYR A 125 14.87 -7.31 2.07
N ASP A 126 13.53 -7.24 2.01
CA ASP A 126 12.68 -8.16 1.24
C ASP A 126 13.04 -8.14 -0.26
N VAL A 127 13.40 -6.98 -0.81
CA VAL A 127 13.73 -6.82 -2.22
C VAL A 127 15.16 -7.29 -2.54
N ALA A 128 16.09 -7.21 -1.59
CA ALA A 128 17.52 -7.26 -1.88
C ALA A 128 18.15 -8.66 -2.03
N THR A 129 17.59 -9.76 -1.50
CA THR A 129 18.36 -11.03 -1.48
C THR A 129 17.69 -12.34 -1.87
N GLY A 130 16.38 -12.41 -2.11
CA GLY A 130 15.82 -13.69 -2.60
C GLY A 130 14.43 -13.72 -3.22
N VAL A 131 13.65 -12.62 -3.22
CA VAL A 131 12.39 -12.54 -3.98
C VAL A 131 12.59 -12.86 -5.47
N ALA A 132 13.64 -12.31 -6.11
CA ALA A 132 13.94 -12.62 -7.50
C ALA A 132 14.21 -14.11 -7.73
N GLN A 133 14.98 -14.75 -6.85
CA GLN A 133 15.28 -16.18 -6.97
C GLN A 133 14.05 -17.04 -6.64
N ALA A 134 13.23 -16.65 -5.66
CA ALA A 134 11.98 -17.31 -5.33
C ALA A 134 10.98 -17.25 -6.48
N VAL A 135 10.86 -16.08 -7.13
CA VAL A 135 10.02 -15.87 -8.33
C VAL A 135 10.55 -16.72 -9.48
N PHE A 136 11.85 -16.66 -9.77
CA PHE A 136 12.49 -17.48 -10.81
C PHE A 136 12.18 -18.97 -10.63
N LEU A 137 12.37 -19.50 -9.42
CA LEU A 137 12.09 -20.91 -9.10
C LEU A 137 10.59 -21.24 -9.21
N SER A 138 9.72 -20.33 -8.78
CA SER A 138 8.26 -20.50 -8.86
C SER A 138 7.77 -20.55 -10.31
N GLU A 139 8.29 -19.70 -11.18
CA GLU A 139 7.94 -19.66 -12.60
C GLU A 139 8.45 -20.90 -13.34
N HIS A 140 9.68 -21.35 -13.05
CA HIS A 140 10.18 -22.61 -13.57
C HIS A 140 9.33 -23.82 -13.11
N TYR A 141 8.88 -23.83 -11.85
CA TYR A 141 7.94 -24.83 -11.37
C TYR A 141 6.64 -24.86 -12.21
N LEU A 142 6.04 -23.70 -12.49
CA LEU A 142 4.81 -23.61 -13.29
C LEU A 142 5.00 -24.11 -14.72
N VAL A 143 6.14 -23.78 -15.34
CA VAL A 143 6.49 -24.27 -16.68
C VAL A 143 6.59 -25.80 -16.70
N GLU A 144 7.36 -26.39 -15.79
CA GLU A 144 7.55 -27.84 -15.72
C GLU A 144 6.23 -28.56 -15.44
N MET A 145 5.40 -28.03 -14.54
CA MET A 145 4.07 -28.58 -14.27
C MET A 145 3.17 -28.56 -15.52
N THR A 146 3.15 -27.44 -16.25
CA THR A 146 2.32 -27.27 -17.45
C THR A 146 2.74 -28.25 -18.56
N LEU A 147 4.05 -28.41 -18.77
CA LEU A 147 4.58 -29.37 -19.74
C LEU A 147 4.31 -30.82 -19.30
N GLY A 148 4.47 -31.12 -18.01
CA GLY A 148 4.16 -32.43 -17.43
C GLY A 148 2.70 -32.85 -17.66
N GLN A 149 1.74 -31.96 -17.36
CA GLN A 149 0.31 -32.21 -17.56
C GLN A 149 -0.03 -32.44 -19.05
N ALA A 150 0.60 -31.70 -19.95
CA ALA A 150 0.39 -31.88 -21.39
C ALA A 150 0.88 -33.26 -21.86
N TRP A 151 2.03 -33.72 -21.38
CA TRP A 151 2.54 -35.07 -21.68
C TRP A 151 1.71 -36.17 -21.04
N ASP A 152 1.23 -35.98 -19.81
CA ASP A 152 0.36 -36.94 -19.12
C ASP A 152 -0.96 -37.13 -19.86
N SER A 153 -1.57 -36.05 -20.33
CA SER A 153 -2.78 -36.07 -21.16
C SER A 153 -2.59 -36.89 -22.44
N LYS A 154 -1.44 -36.71 -23.13
CA LYS A 154 -1.08 -37.53 -24.29
C LYS A 154 -0.90 -39.01 -23.91
N GLY A 155 -0.19 -39.29 -22.82
CA GLY A 155 0.02 -40.64 -22.30
C GLY A 155 -1.29 -41.37 -22.00
N SER A 156 -2.21 -40.69 -21.29
CA SER A 156 -3.55 -41.16 -20.99
C SER A 156 -4.37 -41.47 -22.24
N SER A 157 -4.27 -40.62 -23.28
CA SER A 157 -4.92 -40.88 -24.57
C SER A 157 -4.36 -42.14 -25.24
N TYR A 158 -3.05 -42.38 -25.20
CA TYR A 158 -2.46 -43.59 -25.76
C TYR A 158 -2.89 -44.88 -25.03
N ILE A 159 -3.12 -44.85 -23.71
CA ILE A 159 -3.67 -46.00 -22.97
C ILE A 159 -5.07 -46.37 -23.49
N LEU A 160 -5.91 -45.36 -23.76
CA LEU A 160 -7.24 -45.59 -24.33
C LEU A 160 -7.15 -46.16 -25.75
N HIS A 161 -6.20 -45.67 -26.56
CA HIS A 161 -5.93 -46.21 -27.90
C HIS A 161 -5.53 -47.69 -27.84
N LEU A 162 -4.62 -48.08 -26.95
CA LEU A 162 -4.22 -49.47 -26.76
C LEU A 162 -5.42 -50.37 -26.40
N THR A 163 -6.33 -49.86 -25.57
CA THR A 163 -7.56 -50.57 -25.20
C THR A 163 -8.47 -50.79 -26.41
N LEU A 164 -8.66 -49.77 -27.26
CA LEU A 164 -9.45 -49.89 -28.50
C LEU A 164 -8.83 -50.85 -29.52
N LEU A 165 -7.50 -50.86 -29.63
CA LEU A 165 -6.78 -51.81 -30.48
C LEU A 165 -6.89 -53.24 -29.95
N ALA A 166 -6.86 -53.44 -28.63
CA ALA A 166 -7.10 -54.74 -28.00
C ALA A 166 -8.52 -55.26 -28.27
N VAL A 167 -9.53 -54.39 -28.19
CA VAL A 167 -10.92 -54.72 -28.58
C VAL A 167 -10.95 -55.14 -30.06
N SER A 168 -10.26 -54.41 -30.93
CA SER A 168 -10.20 -54.75 -32.36
C SER A 168 -9.53 -56.10 -32.63
N LEU A 169 -8.45 -56.43 -31.92
CA LEU A 169 -7.81 -57.74 -31.97
C LEU A 169 -8.76 -58.87 -31.55
N ALA A 170 -9.55 -58.65 -30.49
CA ALA A 170 -10.56 -59.59 -30.04
C ALA A 170 -11.66 -59.81 -31.10
N LEU A 171 -12.14 -58.74 -31.74
CA LEU A 171 -13.11 -58.81 -32.84
C LEU A 171 -12.55 -59.58 -34.05
N TYR A 172 -11.28 -59.38 -34.41
CA TYR A 172 -10.64 -60.18 -35.46
C TYR A 172 -10.50 -61.65 -35.07
N GLY A 173 -10.17 -61.96 -33.82
CA GLY A 173 -10.21 -63.32 -33.30
C GLY A 173 -11.58 -63.98 -33.45
N LEU A 174 -12.66 -63.28 -33.08
CA LEU A 174 -14.04 -63.75 -33.27
C LEU A 174 -14.41 -63.90 -34.75
N ALA A 175 -13.90 -63.02 -35.63
CA ALA A 175 -14.12 -63.15 -37.07
C ALA A 175 -13.55 -64.46 -37.66
N THR A 176 -12.51 -65.03 -37.05
CA THR A 176 -11.94 -66.32 -37.49
C THR A 176 -12.70 -67.55 -36.99
N THR A 177 -13.53 -67.42 -35.95
CA THR A 177 -14.21 -68.54 -35.28
C THR A 177 -15.70 -68.65 -35.63
N VAL A 178 -16.33 -67.54 -36.05
CA VAL A 178 -17.75 -67.47 -36.39
C VAL A 178 -17.98 -67.73 -37.88
N GLU A 179 -18.99 -68.54 -38.22
CA GLU A 179 -19.37 -68.82 -39.61
C GLU A 179 -20.48 -67.86 -40.13
N GLY A 180 -20.70 -67.83 -41.44
CA GLY A 180 -21.77 -67.05 -42.07
C GLY A 180 -21.51 -65.54 -42.13
N HIS A 181 -22.55 -64.72 -41.94
CA HIS A 181 -22.46 -63.24 -42.05
C HIS A 181 -21.76 -62.58 -40.85
N GLY A 182 -21.75 -63.25 -39.68
CA GLY A 182 -21.16 -62.70 -38.44
C GLY A 182 -19.66 -62.40 -38.55
N ARG A 183 -18.90 -63.22 -39.29
CA ARG A 183 -17.46 -62.98 -39.50
C ARG A 183 -17.15 -61.66 -40.19
N THR A 184 -17.99 -61.26 -41.14
CA THR A 184 -17.81 -60.02 -41.89
C THR A 184 -18.17 -58.82 -41.03
N VAL A 185 -19.20 -58.94 -40.18
CA VAL A 185 -19.58 -57.89 -39.23
C VAL A 185 -18.45 -57.63 -38.24
N PHE A 186 -17.91 -58.66 -37.59
CA PHE A 186 -16.80 -58.48 -36.64
C PHE A 186 -15.54 -57.90 -37.29
N MET A 187 -15.18 -58.36 -38.49
CA MET A 187 -14.04 -57.82 -39.24
C MET A 187 -14.25 -56.34 -39.58
N VAL A 188 -15.41 -55.97 -40.12
CA VAL A 188 -15.71 -54.57 -40.51
C VAL A 188 -15.74 -53.66 -39.29
N THR A 189 -16.37 -54.09 -38.20
CA THR A 189 -16.42 -53.32 -36.95
C THR A 189 -15.01 -53.14 -36.36
N GLY A 190 -14.21 -54.21 -36.29
CA GLY A 190 -12.82 -54.12 -35.84
C GLY A 190 -11.98 -53.20 -36.72
N SER A 191 -12.14 -53.25 -38.05
CA SER A 191 -11.44 -52.35 -38.97
C SER A 191 -11.88 -50.90 -38.84
N ALA A 192 -13.17 -50.65 -38.58
CA ALA A 192 -13.68 -49.30 -38.33
C ALA A 192 -13.08 -48.71 -37.05
N ILE A 193 -12.99 -49.49 -35.97
CA ILE A 193 -12.36 -49.06 -34.71
C ILE A 193 -10.88 -48.75 -34.95
N VAL A 194 -10.14 -49.63 -35.63
CA VAL A 194 -8.71 -49.40 -35.94
C VAL A 194 -8.49 -48.10 -36.73
N LEU A 195 -9.29 -47.82 -37.75
CA LEU A 195 -9.16 -46.60 -38.55
C LEU A 195 -9.46 -45.34 -37.73
N LEU A 196 -10.46 -45.39 -36.87
CA LEU A 196 -10.80 -44.30 -35.96
C LEU A 196 -9.68 -44.08 -34.94
N THR A 197 -9.19 -45.16 -34.31
CA THR A 197 -8.08 -45.09 -33.35
C THR A 197 -6.81 -44.57 -34.00
N LEU A 198 -6.47 -45.02 -35.21
CA LEU A 198 -5.29 -44.53 -35.93
C LEU A 198 -5.38 -43.02 -36.21
N SER A 199 -6.56 -42.56 -36.65
CA SER A 199 -6.81 -41.13 -36.89
C SER A 199 -6.65 -40.32 -35.60
N TRP A 200 -7.12 -40.85 -34.48
CA TRP A 200 -7.01 -40.20 -33.17
C TRP A 200 -5.56 -40.19 -32.65
N VAL A 201 -4.82 -41.30 -32.79
CA VAL A 201 -3.39 -41.37 -32.47
C VAL A 201 -2.61 -40.30 -33.24
N ILE A 202 -2.89 -40.13 -34.54
CA ILE A 202 -2.25 -39.09 -35.36
C ILE A 202 -2.60 -37.70 -34.84
N GLY A 203 -3.86 -37.47 -34.45
CA GLY A 203 -4.30 -36.21 -33.85
C GLY A 203 -3.53 -35.87 -32.57
N VAL A 204 -3.46 -36.79 -31.61
CA VAL A 204 -2.75 -36.60 -30.32
C VAL A 204 -1.23 -36.43 -30.53
N TYR A 205 -0.66 -37.15 -31.50
CA TYR A 205 0.74 -37.00 -31.86
C TYR A 205 1.03 -35.60 -32.42
N ALA A 206 0.15 -35.09 -33.29
CA ALA A 206 0.29 -33.79 -33.93
C ALA A 206 -0.11 -32.58 -33.06
N GLU A 207 -0.78 -32.81 -31.93
CA GLU A 207 -1.19 -31.75 -31.01
C GLU A 207 0.05 -31.02 -30.44
N PRO A 208 0.18 -29.69 -30.59
CA PRO A 208 1.31 -28.96 -30.05
C PRO A 208 1.27 -28.95 -28.51
N LEU A 209 2.45 -28.86 -27.89
CA LEU A 209 2.53 -28.57 -26.46
C LEU A 209 2.08 -27.12 -26.18
N PRO A 210 1.58 -26.83 -24.97
CA PRO A 210 1.26 -25.46 -24.58
C PRO A 210 2.50 -24.56 -24.71
N THR A 211 2.27 -23.32 -25.13
CA THR A 211 3.32 -22.30 -25.19
C THR A 211 3.71 -21.89 -23.78
N VAL A 212 4.98 -22.04 -23.43
CA VAL A 212 5.56 -21.65 -22.14
C VAL A 212 6.56 -20.51 -22.33
N PRO A 213 6.76 -19.64 -21.33
CA PRO A 213 7.76 -18.57 -21.40
C PRO A 213 9.18 -19.13 -21.59
N SER A 214 10.02 -18.39 -22.30
CA SER A 214 11.43 -18.76 -22.47
C SER A 214 12.21 -18.56 -21.15
N PRO A 215 13.33 -19.29 -20.93
CA PRO A 215 14.16 -19.09 -19.74
C PRO A 215 14.66 -17.64 -19.59
N GLN A 216 14.95 -16.97 -20.71
CA GLN A 216 15.34 -15.55 -20.71
C GLN A 216 14.18 -14.66 -20.25
N ALA A 217 12.94 -14.97 -20.66
CA ALA A 217 11.77 -14.24 -20.20
C ALA A 217 11.53 -14.41 -18.70
N ILE A 218 11.72 -15.63 -18.18
CA ILE A 218 11.61 -15.92 -16.74
C ILE A 218 12.69 -15.17 -15.95
N GLU A 219 13.93 -15.13 -16.44
CA GLU A 219 15.03 -14.40 -15.80
C GLU A 219 14.77 -12.89 -15.75
N ALA A 220 14.29 -12.32 -16.85
CA ALA A 220 13.90 -10.91 -16.90
C ALA A 220 12.72 -10.60 -15.96
N PHE A 221 11.69 -11.44 -15.99
CA PHE A 221 10.52 -11.31 -15.10
C PHE A 221 10.91 -11.39 -13.62
N ALA A 222 11.79 -12.32 -13.25
CA ALA A 222 12.30 -12.46 -11.89
C ALA A 222 13.08 -11.23 -11.40
N ARG A 223 13.68 -10.47 -12.31
CA ARG A 223 14.35 -9.18 -12.02
C ARG A 223 13.41 -7.98 -12.12
N MET A 224 12.10 -8.22 -12.27
CA MET A 224 11.08 -7.19 -12.48
C MET A 224 11.27 -6.37 -13.77
N ASP A 225 12.08 -6.85 -14.72
CA ASP A 225 12.22 -6.27 -16.06
C ASP A 225 11.16 -6.86 -16.99
N TYR A 226 9.92 -6.38 -16.82
CA TYR A 226 8.77 -6.93 -17.54
C TYR A 226 8.82 -6.63 -19.04
N ASP A 227 9.44 -5.53 -19.46
CA ASP A 227 9.57 -5.19 -20.88
C ASP A 227 10.55 -6.15 -21.59
N ALA A 228 11.68 -6.48 -20.98
CA ALA A 228 12.58 -7.50 -21.51
C ALA A 228 11.92 -8.90 -21.48
N ALA A 229 11.16 -9.21 -20.42
CA ALA A 229 10.42 -10.47 -20.32
C ALA A 229 9.41 -10.63 -21.47
N LEU A 230 8.65 -9.57 -21.77
CA LEU A 230 7.64 -9.56 -22.83
C LEU A 230 8.26 -9.47 -24.23
N THR A 231 9.45 -8.89 -24.37
CA THR A 231 10.23 -8.95 -25.62
C THR A 231 10.64 -10.40 -25.92
N ALA A 232 11.06 -11.15 -24.90
CA ALA A 232 11.46 -12.55 -25.03
C ALA A 232 10.25 -13.52 -25.12
N SER A 233 9.10 -13.17 -24.55
CA SER A 233 7.87 -13.96 -24.60
C SER A 233 6.62 -13.07 -24.52
N PRO A 234 6.09 -12.59 -25.66
CA PRO A 234 5.00 -11.60 -25.70
C PRO A 234 3.68 -12.05 -25.07
N THR A 235 3.42 -13.36 -25.01
CA THR A 235 2.21 -13.93 -24.40
C THR A 235 2.45 -14.43 -22.98
N TYR A 236 3.50 -13.96 -22.31
CA TYR A 236 3.80 -14.35 -20.94
C TYR A 236 2.83 -13.68 -19.96
N ALA A 237 1.74 -14.37 -19.64
CA ALA A 237 0.61 -13.81 -18.88
C ALA A 237 0.98 -13.27 -17.49
N ASN A 238 1.97 -13.87 -16.80
CA ASN A 238 2.43 -13.39 -15.49
C ASN A 238 3.17 -12.05 -15.62
N ALA A 239 4.06 -11.93 -16.61
CA ALA A 239 4.73 -10.66 -16.91
C ALA A 239 3.75 -9.57 -17.37
N LEU A 240 2.73 -9.92 -18.17
CA LEU A 240 1.69 -8.98 -18.58
C LEU A 240 0.88 -8.46 -17.38
N GLN A 241 0.49 -9.33 -16.44
CA GLN A 241 -0.18 -8.87 -15.21
C GLN A 241 0.75 -7.96 -14.40
N ALA A 242 1.98 -8.40 -14.13
CA ALA A 242 2.90 -7.66 -13.28
C ALA A 242 3.22 -6.27 -13.85
N GLN A 243 3.41 -6.17 -15.17
CA GLN A 243 3.53 -4.89 -15.87
C GLN A 243 2.28 -4.02 -15.71
N GLY A 244 1.08 -4.61 -15.77
CA GLY A 244 -0.17 -3.88 -15.52
C GLY A 244 -0.25 -3.33 -14.10
N ASN A 245 0.13 -4.13 -13.10
CA ASN A 245 0.17 -3.71 -11.70
C ASN A 245 1.22 -2.61 -11.47
N GLN A 246 2.41 -2.73 -12.08
CA GLN A 246 3.44 -1.70 -11.99
C GLN A 246 2.95 -0.39 -12.59
N ARG A 247 2.34 -0.41 -13.78
CA ARG A 247 1.79 0.80 -14.42
C ARG A 247 0.66 1.44 -13.63
N LEU A 248 -0.15 0.64 -12.95
CA LEU A 248 -1.16 1.15 -12.03
C LEU A 248 -0.52 1.87 -10.84
N LEU A 249 0.53 1.28 -10.26
CA LEU A 249 1.31 1.91 -9.19
C LEU A 249 2.00 3.18 -9.67
N ASP A 250 2.61 3.16 -10.87
CA ASP A 250 3.24 4.34 -11.48
C ASP A 250 2.21 5.48 -11.67
N ALA A 251 0.97 5.14 -12.09
CA ALA A 251 -0.12 6.11 -12.19
C ALA A 251 -0.49 6.72 -10.83
N GLN A 252 -0.52 5.89 -9.78
CA GLN A 252 -0.78 6.34 -8.42
C GLN A 252 0.35 7.23 -7.90
N THR A 253 1.60 6.85 -8.12
CA THR A 253 2.78 7.64 -7.75
C THR A 253 2.80 8.98 -8.49
N ALA A 254 2.54 9.00 -9.80
CA ALA A 254 2.49 10.23 -10.59
C ALA A 254 1.41 11.20 -10.08
N ALA A 255 0.23 10.69 -9.70
CA ALA A 255 -0.81 11.53 -9.11
C ALA A 255 -0.45 12.04 -7.70
N LEU A 256 0.28 11.26 -6.89
CA LEU A 256 0.80 11.72 -5.60
C LEU A 256 1.86 12.82 -5.76
N LEU A 257 2.73 12.70 -6.76
CA LEU A 257 3.80 13.67 -7.06
C LEU A 257 3.30 14.94 -7.78
N GLY A 258 2.00 15.09 -8.00
CA GLY A 258 1.43 16.26 -8.65
C GLY A 258 1.65 16.31 -10.17
N GLU A 259 1.79 15.15 -10.83
CA GLU A 259 1.94 15.00 -12.27
C GLU A 259 0.65 14.44 -12.94
N PRO A 260 -0.52 15.10 -12.80
CA PRO A 260 -1.82 14.54 -13.20
C PRO A 260 -1.97 14.34 -14.73
N ALA A 261 -1.09 14.94 -15.53
CA ALA A 261 -1.12 14.82 -16.98
C ALA A 261 -0.76 13.41 -17.48
N GLU A 262 0.06 12.66 -16.73
CA GLU A 262 0.54 11.34 -17.15
C GLU A 262 -0.42 10.20 -16.73
N VAL A 263 -1.21 10.44 -15.69
CA VAL A 263 -2.09 9.46 -15.05
C VAL A 263 -3.04 8.75 -16.03
N PRO A 264 -3.78 9.45 -16.94
CA PRO A 264 -4.66 8.76 -17.89
C PRO A 264 -3.89 7.83 -18.84
N ALA A 265 -2.69 8.22 -19.26
CA ALA A 265 -1.87 7.40 -20.16
C ALA A 265 -1.35 6.14 -19.46
N LEU A 266 -0.96 6.26 -18.18
CA LEU A 266 -0.53 5.13 -17.36
C LEU A 266 -1.68 4.16 -17.06
N TYR A 267 -2.89 4.67 -16.76
CA TYR A 267 -4.08 3.83 -16.63
C TYR A 267 -4.43 3.10 -17.94
N GLU A 268 -4.36 3.76 -19.10
CA GLU A 268 -4.57 3.08 -20.39
C GLU A 268 -3.52 1.99 -20.64
N ALA A 269 -2.26 2.27 -20.30
CA ALA A 269 -1.18 1.30 -20.42
C ALA A 269 -1.37 0.10 -19.48
N ALA A 270 -1.86 0.32 -18.25
CA ALA A 270 -2.22 -0.74 -17.31
C ALA A 270 -3.39 -1.58 -17.83
N ALA A 271 -4.47 -0.95 -18.30
CA ALA A 271 -5.62 -1.63 -18.90
C ALA A 271 -5.22 -2.48 -20.12
N ALA A 272 -4.32 -1.97 -20.97
CA ALA A 272 -3.78 -2.72 -22.11
C ALA A 272 -3.03 -3.99 -21.66
N SER A 273 -2.19 -3.89 -20.64
CA SER A 273 -1.47 -5.04 -20.06
C SER A 273 -2.43 -6.08 -19.47
N TYR A 274 -3.48 -5.66 -18.75
CA TYR A 274 -4.50 -6.59 -18.24
C TYR A 274 -5.29 -7.27 -19.35
N ARG A 275 -5.72 -6.54 -20.39
CA ARG A 275 -6.40 -7.14 -21.56
C ARG A 275 -5.50 -8.16 -22.26
N ALA A 276 -4.21 -7.86 -22.39
CA ALA A 276 -3.24 -8.78 -22.97
C ALA A 276 -3.02 -10.02 -22.09
N ALA A 277 -2.95 -9.87 -20.77
CA ALA A 277 -2.83 -11.00 -19.84
C ALA A 277 -4.03 -11.95 -19.95
N ILE A 278 -5.24 -11.40 -20.01
CA ILE A 278 -6.48 -12.16 -20.22
C ILE A 278 -6.43 -12.89 -21.56
N ALA A 279 -6.06 -12.19 -22.65
CA ALA A 279 -5.93 -12.81 -23.98
C ALA A 279 -4.86 -13.91 -24.05
N ALA A 280 -3.84 -13.85 -23.19
CA ALA A 280 -2.82 -14.88 -23.03
C ALA A 280 -3.29 -16.09 -22.19
N GLY A 281 -4.57 -16.16 -21.83
CA GLY A 281 -5.19 -17.30 -21.14
C GLY A 281 -5.37 -17.11 -19.64
N ARG A 282 -5.07 -15.93 -19.10
CA ARG A 282 -5.24 -15.62 -17.67
C ARG A 282 -6.63 -15.09 -17.38
N GLU A 283 -7.63 -15.95 -17.54
CA GLU A 283 -9.04 -15.62 -17.34
C GLU A 283 -9.51 -15.90 -15.90
N GLU A 284 -8.87 -15.27 -14.91
CA GLU A 284 -9.24 -15.39 -13.49
C GLU A 284 -9.96 -14.15 -12.97
N ASN A 285 -10.75 -14.31 -11.89
CA ASN A 285 -11.58 -13.24 -11.32
C ASN A 285 -10.78 -11.97 -11.01
N GLN A 286 -9.55 -12.11 -10.49
CA GLN A 286 -8.67 -10.99 -10.17
C GLN A 286 -8.29 -10.15 -11.41
N MET A 287 -8.15 -10.75 -12.58
CA MET A 287 -7.76 -10.01 -13.80
C MET A 287 -8.90 -9.14 -14.30
N TRP A 288 -10.13 -9.66 -14.22
CA TRP A 288 -11.32 -8.90 -14.56
C TRP A 288 -11.60 -7.79 -13.54
N LEU A 289 -11.32 -8.03 -12.25
CA LEU A 289 -11.38 -6.99 -11.22
C LEU A 289 -10.39 -5.84 -11.48
N ALA A 290 -9.13 -6.17 -11.78
CA ALA A 290 -8.09 -5.19 -12.07
C ALA A 290 -8.42 -4.37 -13.33
N LEU A 291 -8.83 -5.04 -14.42
CA LEU A 291 -9.27 -4.37 -15.64
C LEU A 291 -10.50 -3.49 -15.40
N GLY A 292 -11.47 -3.98 -14.62
CA GLY A 292 -12.68 -3.23 -14.29
C GLY A 292 -12.40 -1.98 -13.46
N SER A 293 -11.53 -2.10 -12.47
CA SER A 293 -11.08 -0.96 -11.64
C SER A 293 -10.38 0.10 -12.48
N VAL A 294 -9.39 -0.27 -13.29
CA VAL A 294 -8.69 0.71 -14.15
C VAL A 294 -9.62 1.31 -15.20
N SER A 295 -10.55 0.53 -15.76
CA SER A 295 -11.55 1.06 -16.70
C SER A 295 -12.50 2.06 -16.03
N TYR A 296 -12.85 1.82 -14.76
CA TYR A 296 -13.62 2.77 -13.96
C TYR A 296 -12.84 4.07 -13.76
N LEU A 297 -11.56 4.01 -13.41
CA LEU A 297 -10.69 5.20 -13.26
C LEU A 297 -10.52 5.97 -14.56
N LEU A 298 -10.52 5.30 -15.72
CA LEU A 298 -10.51 5.94 -17.03
C LEU A 298 -11.85 6.60 -17.40
N GLY A 299 -12.92 6.34 -16.65
CA GLY A 299 -14.28 6.74 -17.01
C GLY A 299 -14.91 5.90 -18.13
N ASP A 300 -14.26 4.82 -18.57
CA ASP A 300 -14.86 3.84 -19.50
C ASP A 300 -15.76 2.87 -18.72
N PHE A 301 -16.92 3.40 -18.31
CA PHE A 301 -17.87 2.61 -17.52
C PHE A 301 -18.44 1.42 -18.29
N ALA A 302 -18.46 1.45 -19.63
CA ALA A 302 -18.91 0.32 -20.44
C ALA A 302 -17.93 -0.86 -20.32
N ALA A 303 -16.63 -0.59 -20.43
CA ALA A 303 -15.60 -1.60 -20.19
C ALA A 303 -15.56 -2.06 -18.73
N ALA A 304 -15.72 -1.14 -17.77
CA ALA A 304 -15.75 -1.46 -16.35
C ALA A 304 -16.92 -2.40 -16.00
N ILE A 305 -18.12 -2.10 -16.49
CA ILE A 305 -19.31 -2.94 -16.31
C ILE A 305 -19.10 -4.32 -16.96
N ASN A 306 -18.57 -4.37 -18.18
CA ASN A 306 -18.31 -5.64 -18.85
C ASN A 306 -17.33 -6.52 -18.06
N ALA A 307 -16.24 -5.93 -17.59
CA ALA A 307 -15.25 -6.62 -16.77
C ALA A 307 -15.86 -7.10 -15.44
N GLY A 308 -16.65 -6.26 -14.77
CA GLY A 308 -17.40 -6.64 -13.57
C GLY A 308 -18.37 -7.81 -13.80
N GLU A 309 -19.12 -7.80 -14.90
CA GLU A 309 -20.02 -8.91 -15.26
C GLU A 309 -19.27 -10.21 -15.52
N ARG A 310 -18.08 -10.14 -16.15
CA ARG A 310 -17.20 -11.31 -16.32
C ARG A 310 -16.66 -11.81 -14.98
N ALA A 311 -16.24 -10.92 -14.09
CA ALA A 311 -15.77 -11.28 -12.76
C ALA A 311 -16.88 -11.99 -11.94
N VAL A 312 -18.10 -11.45 -11.94
CA VAL A 312 -19.27 -12.04 -11.25
C VAL A 312 -19.67 -13.37 -11.87
N ALA A 313 -19.55 -13.55 -13.20
CA ALA A 313 -19.83 -14.82 -13.86
C ALA A 313 -18.83 -15.93 -13.47
N LEU A 314 -17.56 -15.58 -13.24
CA LEU A 314 -16.52 -16.52 -12.81
C LEU A 314 -16.69 -16.94 -11.36
N ASP A 315 -17.00 -15.99 -10.46
CA ASP A 315 -17.30 -16.27 -9.06
C ASP A 315 -18.44 -15.36 -8.55
N PRO A 316 -19.68 -15.87 -8.51
CA PRO A 316 -20.84 -15.11 -8.05
C PRO A 316 -20.83 -14.75 -6.56
N THR A 317 -19.93 -15.38 -5.78
CA THR A 317 -19.81 -15.22 -4.31
C THR A 317 -18.74 -14.22 -3.91
N ARG A 318 -17.89 -13.78 -4.85
CA ARG A 318 -16.84 -12.78 -4.61
C ARG A 318 -17.45 -11.39 -4.43
N LEU A 319 -17.42 -10.86 -3.21
CA LEU A 319 -17.97 -9.53 -2.88
C LEU A 319 -17.38 -8.41 -3.73
N ALA A 320 -16.04 -8.36 -3.87
CA ALA A 320 -15.34 -7.33 -4.64
C ALA A 320 -15.86 -7.22 -6.08
N ALA A 321 -16.18 -8.34 -6.74
CA ALA A 321 -16.67 -8.33 -8.12
C ALA A 321 -18.02 -7.62 -8.26
N ARG A 322 -18.93 -7.85 -7.31
CA ARG A 322 -20.25 -7.22 -7.31
C ARG A 322 -20.20 -5.77 -6.85
N LEU A 323 -19.38 -5.46 -5.85
CA LEU A 323 -19.19 -4.09 -5.35
C LEU A 323 -18.61 -3.19 -6.45
N ASN A 324 -17.55 -3.64 -7.14
CA ASN A 324 -16.94 -2.87 -8.23
C ASN A 324 -17.88 -2.73 -9.45
N LEU A 325 -18.67 -3.77 -9.76
CA LEU A 325 -19.72 -3.68 -10.78
C LEU A 325 -20.79 -2.66 -10.39
N GLY A 326 -21.22 -2.67 -9.12
CA GLY A 326 -22.16 -1.71 -8.57
C GLY A 326 -21.65 -0.28 -8.66
N LEU A 327 -20.39 -0.04 -8.30
CA LEU A 327 -19.71 1.26 -8.39
C LEU A 327 -19.64 1.76 -9.85
N ALA A 328 -19.23 0.90 -10.79
CA ALA A 328 -19.18 1.24 -12.21
C ALA A 328 -20.58 1.58 -12.78
N ARG A 329 -21.60 0.80 -12.40
CA ARG A 329 -23.00 1.08 -12.77
C ARG A 329 -23.50 2.39 -12.16
N LEU A 330 -23.11 2.68 -10.93
CA LEU A 330 -23.48 3.91 -10.24
C LEU A 330 -22.92 5.13 -10.98
N ALA A 331 -21.61 5.13 -11.28
CA ALA A 331 -20.96 6.21 -12.03
C ALA A 331 -21.47 6.36 -13.47
N ALA A 332 -21.96 5.27 -14.07
CA ALA A 332 -22.66 5.29 -15.36
C ALA A 332 -24.11 5.81 -15.30
N GLY A 333 -24.61 6.20 -14.12
CA GLY A 333 -25.99 6.66 -13.91
C GLY A 333 -27.04 5.54 -13.86
N GLN A 334 -26.63 4.26 -13.80
CA GLN A 334 -27.53 3.11 -13.70
C GLN A 334 -27.92 2.83 -12.24
N LEU A 335 -28.60 3.80 -11.60
CA LEU A 335 -28.83 3.81 -10.15
C LEU A 335 -29.52 2.55 -9.60
N ASP A 336 -30.58 2.07 -10.27
CA ASP A 336 -31.31 0.87 -9.83
C ASP A 336 -30.46 -0.39 -9.94
N ALA A 337 -29.69 -0.51 -11.03
CA ALA A 337 -28.82 -1.65 -11.27
C ALA A 337 -27.61 -1.64 -10.32
N ALA A 338 -27.07 -0.47 -9.99
CA ALA A 338 -26.05 -0.31 -8.98
C ALA A 338 -26.54 -0.74 -7.60
N ARG A 339 -27.72 -0.25 -7.19
CA ARG A 339 -28.36 -0.62 -5.92
C ARG A 339 -28.59 -2.12 -5.81
N ALA A 340 -29.07 -2.76 -6.88
CA ALA A 340 -29.29 -4.20 -6.90
C ALA A 340 -27.99 -5.01 -6.65
N GLU A 341 -26.85 -4.55 -7.18
CA GLU A 341 -25.55 -5.20 -6.93
C GLU A 341 -25.06 -5.00 -5.50
N TYR A 342 -25.17 -3.78 -4.95
CA TYR A 342 -24.84 -3.53 -3.54
C TYR A 342 -25.74 -4.34 -2.59
N ASP A 343 -27.05 -4.39 -2.85
CA ASP A 343 -27.99 -5.20 -2.06
C ASP A 343 -27.64 -6.69 -2.11
N ALA A 344 -27.20 -7.19 -3.28
CA ALA A 344 -26.74 -8.57 -3.42
C ALA A 344 -25.44 -8.82 -2.64
N SER A 345 -24.47 -7.91 -2.72
CA SER A 345 -23.21 -7.97 -1.95
C SER A 345 -23.46 -7.94 -0.44
N MET A 346 -24.34 -7.06 0.02
CA MET A 346 -24.70 -6.95 1.44
C MET A 346 -25.38 -8.22 1.99
N ARG A 347 -26.25 -8.85 1.19
CA ARG A 347 -26.83 -10.17 1.54
C ARG A 347 -25.78 -11.27 1.58
N LEU A 348 -24.86 -11.29 0.62
CA LEU A 348 -23.75 -12.26 0.59
C LEU A 348 -22.81 -12.06 1.79
N ALA A 349 -22.50 -10.81 2.14
CA ALA A 349 -21.66 -10.49 3.30
C ALA A 349 -22.30 -11.01 4.61
N SER A 350 -23.60 -10.75 4.79
CA SER A 350 -24.37 -11.26 5.94
C SER A 350 -24.39 -12.79 6.01
N LEU A 351 -24.56 -13.45 4.86
CA LEU A 351 -24.52 -14.90 4.77
C LEU A 351 -23.13 -15.46 5.12
N SER A 352 -22.07 -14.85 4.61
CA SER A 352 -20.68 -15.26 4.89
C SER A 352 -20.36 -15.21 6.38
N VAL A 353 -20.76 -14.15 7.09
CA VAL A 353 -20.60 -14.03 8.54
C VAL A 353 -21.42 -15.09 9.28
N THR A 354 -22.67 -15.30 8.86
CA THR A 354 -23.55 -16.32 9.46
C THR A 354 -22.96 -17.74 9.30
N VAL A 355 -22.46 -18.08 8.12
CA VAL A 355 -21.84 -19.39 7.84
C VAL A 355 -20.54 -19.57 8.63
N ALA A 356 -19.70 -18.53 8.69
CA ALA A 356 -18.47 -18.55 9.49
C ALA A 356 -18.80 -18.81 10.98
N ALA A 357 -19.77 -18.08 11.53
CA ALA A 357 -20.21 -18.26 12.91
C ALA A 357 -20.75 -19.68 13.19
N GLN A 358 -21.52 -20.27 12.28
CA GLN A 358 -21.98 -21.68 12.39
C GLN A 358 -20.80 -22.67 12.41
N GLY A 359 -19.76 -22.40 11.63
CA GLY A 359 -18.51 -23.16 11.62
C GLY A 359 -17.57 -22.88 12.79
N ARG A 360 -17.96 -21.99 13.73
CA ARG A 360 -17.08 -21.44 14.80
C ARG A 360 -15.80 -20.81 14.24
N ALA A 361 -15.89 -20.20 13.07
CA ALA A 361 -14.84 -19.46 12.41
C ALA A 361 -15.22 -17.98 12.30
N GLN A 362 -14.24 -17.12 12.02
CA GLN A 362 -14.47 -15.73 11.64
C GLN A 362 -14.24 -15.55 10.14
N PRO A 363 -14.87 -14.56 9.49
CA PRO A 363 -14.47 -14.16 8.15
C PRO A 363 -12.98 -13.77 8.12
N PRO A 364 -12.27 -14.05 7.02
CA PRO A 364 -10.87 -13.64 6.88
C PRO A 364 -10.72 -12.12 6.87
N ALA A 365 -9.56 -11.57 7.23
CA ALA A 365 -9.31 -10.13 7.23
C ALA A 365 -9.64 -9.45 5.88
N SER A 366 -9.36 -10.13 4.76
CA SER A 366 -9.66 -9.65 3.41
C SER A 366 -11.16 -9.43 3.15
N PHE A 367 -12.05 -10.10 3.90
CA PHE A 367 -13.49 -9.84 3.85
C PHE A 367 -13.81 -8.42 4.33
N TRP A 368 -13.27 -8.04 5.49
CA TRP A 368 -13.50 -6.72 6.09
C TRP A 368 -12.86 -5.61 5.27
N LEU A 369 -11.65 -5.86 4.76
CA LEU A 369 -10.95 -4.94 3.87
C LEU A 369 -11.79 -4.64 2.62
N THR A 370 -12.36 -5.66 1.97
CA THR A 370 -13.22 -5.45 0.78
C THR A 370 -14.46 -4.60 1.06
N LEU A 371 -15.06 -4.71 2.26
CA LEU A 371 -16.21 -3.87 2.62
C LEU A 371 -15.79 -2.41 2.86
N GLU A 372 -14.64 -2.20 3.49
CA GLU A 372 -14.10 -0.85 3.74
C GLU A 372 -13.59 -0.19 2.45
N GLU A 373 -12.91 -0.93 1.57
CA GLU A 373 -12.52 -0.48 0.23
C GLU A 373 -13.73 0.01 -0.57
N ALA A 374 -14.79 -0.80 -0.67
CA ALA A 374 -15.99 -0.41 -1.41
C ALA A 374 -16.72 0.78 -0.77
N ARG A 375 -16.59 0.98 0.54
CA ARG A 375 -17.12 2.16 1.24
C ARG A 375 -16.28 3.40 0.93
N ARG A 376 -14.95 3.27 0.97
CA ARG A 376 -14.00 4.31 0.56
C ARG A 376 -14.24 4.73 -0.89
N ASP A 377 -14.42 3.79 -1.82
CA ASP A 377 -14.70 4.09 -3.23
C ASP A 377 -15.95 4.97 -3.41
N LEU A 378 -17.02 4.67 -2.66
CA LEU A 378 -18.25 5.47 -2.68
C LEU A 378 -18.05 6.87 -2.11
N ARG A 379 -17.23 7.01 -1.05
CA ARG A 379 -16.86 8.31 -0.47
C ARG A 379 -16.04 9.13 -1.47
N LEU A 380 -15.05 8.52 -2.11
CA LEU A 380 -14.21 9.18 -3.11
C LEU A 380 -15.02 9.62 -4.33
N LEU A 381 -16.00 8.81 -4.76
CA LEU A 381 -16.96 9.23 -5.78
C LEU A 381 -17.79 10.43 -5.31
N GLU A 382 -18.28 10.44 -4.06
CA GLU A 382 -19.02 11.57 -3.49
C GLU A 382 -18.18 12.87 -3.46
N GLU A 383 -16.93 12.77 -3.01
CA GLU A 383 -15.98 13.89 -2.93
C GLU A 383 -15.63 14.43 -4.32
N ARG A 384 -15.45 13.54 -5.29
CA ARG A 384 -15.25 13.92 -6.69
C ARG A 384 -16.43 14.73 -7.24
N LEU A 385 -17.65 14.41 -6.82
CA LEU A 385 -18.88 15.09 -7.26
C LEU A 385 -19.09 16.46 -6.59
N THR A 386 -18.46 16.72 -5.44
CA THR A 386 -18.54 18.03 -4.76
C THR A 386 -17.50 19.04 -5.24
N GLY A 387 -16.62 18.65 -6.17
CA GLY A 387 -15.56 19.51 -6.68
C GLY A 387 -14.40 19.71 -5.70
N ASN A 388 -14.31 18.87 -4.66
CA ASN A 388 -13.17 18.85 -3.76
C ASN A 388 -12.02 18.10 -4.45
N GLU A 389 -10.94 18.81 -4.79
CA GLU A 389 -9.83 18.31 -5.63
C GLU A 389 -8.68 17.66 -4.84
N ALA A 390 -8.90 17.27 -3.58
CA ALA A 390 -7.87 16.61 -2.79
C ALA A 390 -7.85 15.08 -3.03
N LEU A 391 -6.75 14.59 -3.62
CA LEU A 391 -6.34 13.18 -3.86
C LEU A 391 -7.14 12.40 -4.93
N PHE A 392 -6.81 12.64 -6.20
CA PHE A 392 -7.41 12.03 -7.41
C PHE A 392 -7.07 10.56 -7.70
N LEU A 393 -6.61 9.78 -6.73
CA LEU A 393 -5.94 8.51 -7.05
C LEU A 393 -6.89 7.36 -7.40
N GLU A 394 -8.18 7.50 -7.06
CA GLU A 394 -9.13 6.37 -7.06
C GLU A 394 -10.56 6.74 -7.50
N ALA A 395 -10.78 7.91 -8.11
CA ALA A 395 -12.09 8.32 -8.63
C ALA A 395 -12.03 8.75 -10.12
N PRO A 396 -13.10 8.49 -10.91
CA PRO A 396 -13.14 8.80 -12.33
C PRO A 396 -13.09 10.30 -12.62
N PRO A 397 -12.71 10.71 -13.85
CA PRO A 397 -12.86 12.08 -14.32
C PRO A 397 -14.29 12.58 -14.15
N LEU A 398 -14.47 13.77 -13.57
CA LEU A 398 -15.80 14.37 -13.38
C LEU A 398 -16.54 14.53 -14.73
N THR A 399 -15.80 14.75 -15.81
CA THR A 399 -16.31 14.86 -17.19
C THR A 399 -16.91 13.56 -17.72
N ALA A 400 -16.52 12.40 -17.18
CA ALA A 400 -17.06 11.10 -17.59
C ALA A 400 -18.35 10.74 -16.84
N ILE A 401 -18.51 11.23 -15.60
CA ILE A 401 -19.62 10.86 -14.73
C ILE A 401 -20.95 11.47 -15.21
N ALA A 402 -21.97 10.62 -15.38
CA ALA A 402 -23.30 11.05 -15.80
C ALA A 402 -24.09 11.71 -14.64
N ASP A 403 -24.81 12.81 -14.88
CA ASP A 403 -25.73 13.43 -13.90
C ASP A 403 -25.27 13.44 -12.41
N PRO A 404 -24.23 14.23 -12.08
CA PRO A 404 -23.69 14.33 -10.72
C PRO A 404 -24.73 14.55 -9.61
N ALA A 405 -25.79 15.30 -9.92
CA ALA A 405 -26.83 15.68 -8.95
C ALA A 405 -27.67 14.48 -8.47
N THR A 406 -27.83 13.44 -9.30
CA THR A 406 -28.57 12.23 -8.92
C THR A 406 -27.65 11.13 -8.38
N ILE A 407 -26.40 11.05 -8.86
CA ILE A 407 -25.43 10.07 -8.36
C ILE A 407 -25.00 10.38 -6.94
N GLN A 408 -24.72 11.64 -6.60
CA GLN A 408 -24.22 12.00 -5.27
C GLN A 408 -25.10 11.48 -4.11
N PRO A 409 -26.43 11.72 -4.07
CA PRO A 409 -27.26 11.18 -2.99
C PRO A 409 -27.37 9.65 -3.02
N ALA A 410 -27.28 9.02 -4.20
CA ALA A 410 -27.28 7.55 -4.32
C ALA A 410 -25.98 6.94 -3.77
N ALA A 411 -24.82 7.52 -4.09
CA ALA A 411 -23.52 7.13 -3.55
C ALA A 411 -23.50 7.25 -2.02
N ARG A 412 -23.98 8.39 -1.48
CA ARG A 412 -24.10 8.62 -0.04
C ARG A 412 -24.98 7.57 0.63
N ALA A 413 -26.13 7.23 0.05
CA ALA A 413 -27.03 6.22 0.61
C ALA A 413 -26.37 4.83 0.67
N LEU A 414 -25.67 4.43 -0.39
CA LEU A 414 -24.94 3.16 -0.44
C LEU A 414 -23.75 3.14 0.53
N HIS A 415 -23.02 4.25 0.64
CA HIS A 415 -21.91 4.42 1.59
C HIS A 415 -22.38 4.16 3.02
N ASN A 416 -23.51 4.78 3.38
CA ASN A 416 -24.09 4.68 4.72
C ASN A 416 -24.61 3.27 5.01
N ALA A 417 -25.32 2.65 4.05
CA ALA A 417 -25.83 1.30 4.20
C ALA A 417 -24.70 0.27 4.35
N LEU A 418 -23.63 0.40 3.56
CA LEU A 418 -22.49 -0.51 3.62
C LEU A 418 -21.70 -0.35 4.93
N GLY A 419 -21.45 0.89 5.36
CA GLY A 419 -20.78 1.16 6.63
C GLY A 419 -21.58 0.64 7.83
N GLY A 420 -22.88 0.86 7.84
CA GLY A 420 -23.76 0.34 8.89
C GLY A 420 -23.82 -1.18 8.92
N LEU A 421 -23.89 -1.82 7.76
CA LEU A 421 -23.83 -3.28 7.67
C LEU A 421 -22.51 -3.83 8.21
N ALA A 422 -21.37 -3.28 7.78
CA ALA A 422 -20.06 -3.75 8.20
C ALA A 422 -19.93 -3.74 9.72
N LEU A 423 -20.35 -2.65 10.37
CA LEU A 423 -20.36 -2.53 11.82
C LEU A 423 -21.32 -3.51 12.50
N ALA A 424 -22.57 -3.63 12.00
CA ALA A 424 -23.52 -4.56 12.59
C ALA A 424 -23.02 -6.00 12.51
N LEU A 425 -22.42 -6.39 11.39
CA LEU A 425 -21.83 -7.70 11.21
C LEU A 425 -20.62 -7.93 12.12
N GLU A 426 -19.78 -6.91 12.32
CA GLU A 426 -18.61 -6.97 13.21
C GLU A 426 -19.03 -7.20 14.67
N TYR A 427 -20.01 -6.43 15.17
CA TYR A 427 -20.38 -6.45 16.59
C TYR A 427 -21.47 -7.47 16.94
N THR A 428 -22.41 -7.74 16.03
CA THR A 428 -23.57 -8.60 16.32
C THR A 428 -23.60 -9.88 15.50
N GLY A 429 -22.81 -9.95 14.42
CA GLY A 429 -22.88 -11.04 13.45
C GLY A 429 -24.17 -11.06 12.61
N GLN A 430 -24.99 -10.02 12.69
CA GLN A 430 -26.28 -9.87 11.99
C GLN A 430 -26.37 -8.48 11.34
N PRO A 431 -27.15 -8.32 10.25
CA PRO A 431 -27.39 -7.00 9.67
C PRO A 431 -28.16 -6.09 10.65
N PRO A 432 -28.12 -4.76 10.46
CA PRO A 432 -28.92 -3.83 11.27
C PRO A 432 -30.41 -4.20 11.23
N ILE A 433 -31.08 -4.10 12.38
CA ILE A 433 -32.50 -4.46 12.52
C ILE A 433 -33.33 -3.19 12.73
N GLY A 434 -34.41 -3.04 11.96
CA GLY A 434 -35.34 -1.92 12.08
C GLY A 434 -34.83 -0.62 11.46
N GLU A 435 -35.65 0.42 11.54
CA GLU A 435 -35.22 1.79 11.20
C GLU A 435 -34.97 2.56 12.49
N VAL A 436 -33.92 3.38 12.51
CA VAL A 436 -33.67 4.27 13.65
C VAL A 436 -34.60 5.47 13.57
N THR A 437 -35.45 5.61 14.58
CA THR A 437 -36.36 6.76 14.72
C THR A 437 -35.71 7.95 15.43
N ALA A 438 -34.52 7.78 15.97
CA ALA A 438 -33.77 8.86 16.62
C ALA A 438 -33.22 9.84 15.58
N SER A 439 -33.18 11.13 15.94
CA SER A 439 -32.59 12.18 15.11
C SER A 439 -31.53 12.94 15.88
N VAL A 440 -30.46 13.35 15.18
CA VAL A 440 -29.35 14.09 15.74
C VAL A 440 -29.10 15.37 14.94
N SER A 441 -28.91 16.50 15.61
CA SER A 441 -28.57 17.77 14.97
C SER A 441 -27.19 17.72 14.31
N PRO A 442 -26.85 18.65 13.40
CA PRO A 442 -25.46 18.86 13.00
C PRO A 442 -24.56 19.03 14.22
N PHE A 443 -23.32 18.54 14.09
CA PHE A 443 -22.33 18.65 15.16
C PHE A 443 -21.88 20.10 15.34
N THR A 444 -21.75 20.50 16.60
CA THR A 444 -20.97 21.68 17.01
C THR A 444 -19.65 21.16 17.57
N LEU A 445 -18.53 21.62 17.02
CA LEU A 445 -17.20 21.14 17.39
C LEU A 445 -16.52 22.23 18.23
N GLU A 446 -15.98 21.84 19.38
CA GLU A 446 -15.38 22.76 20.36
C GLU A 446 -14.00 22.26 20.79
N ASP A 447 -13.02 23.15 20.90
CA ASP A 447 -11.71 22.83 21.50
C ASP A 447 -11.80 22.70 23.04
N GLU A 448 -10.68 22.37 23.69
CA GLU A 448 -10.60 22.29 25.16
C GLU A 448 -10.90 23.64 25.88
N ARG A 449 -10.86 24.75 25.15
CA ARG A 449 -11.15 26.12 25.63
C ARG A 449 -12.63 26.48 25.44
N GLY A 450 -13.42 25.63 24.77
CA GLY A 450 -14.83 25.85 24.43
C GLY A 450 -15.04 26.72 23.19
N SER A 451 -14.02 26.94 22.37
CA SER A 451 -14.09 27.70 21.13
C SER A 451 -14.64 26.84 20.01
N THR A 452 -15.68 27.32 19.32
CA THR A 452 -16.25 26.63 18.16
C THR A 452 -15.53 27.02 16.87
N ALA A 453 -15.01 26.04 16.12
CA ALA A 453 -14.38 26.28 14.83
C ALA A 453 -14.53 25.09 13.88
N GLU A 454 -14.36 25.34 12.57
CA GLU A 454 -14.19 24.28 11.57
C GLU A 454 -12.73 23.88 11.41
N THR A 455 -11.81 24.79 11.74
CA THR A 455 -10.36 24.57 11.76
C THR A 455 -9.82 24.92 13.15
N PHE A 456 -9.07 24.00 13.75
CA PHE A 456 -8.42 24.16 15.04
C PHE A 456 -6.90 24.16 14.87
N PRO A 457 -6.13 24.79 15.77
CA PRO A 457 -4.67 24.79 15.71
C PRO A 457 -4.08 23.41 16.02
N TYR A 458 -2.87 23.13 15.56
CA TYR A 458 -2.12 21.90 15.87
C TYR A 458 -1.94 21.65 17.38
N SER A 459 -1.97 22.71 18.20
CA SER A 459 -1.93 22.59 19.65
C SER A 459 -3.22 22.02 20.28
N THR A 460 -4.26 21.74 19.49
CA THR A 460 -5.53 21.23 20.02
C THR A 460 -5.37 19.80 20.53
N GLU A 461 -5.48 19.66 21.86
CA GLU A 461 -5.38 18.39 22.57
C GLU A 461 -6.66 17.56 22.48
N SER A 462 -7.81 18.23 22.38
CA SER A 462 -9.10 17.56 22.27
C SER A 462 -10.13 18.39 21.51
N VAL A 463 -10.97 17.69 20.75
CA VAL A 463 -12.16 18.28 20.12
C VAL A 463 -13.41 17.61 20.71
N THR A 464 -14.28 18.39 21.33
CA THR A 464 -15.57 17.91 21.84
C THR A 464 -16.66 18.08 20.79
N VAL A 465 -17.33 16.98 20.46
CA VAL A 465 -18.50 16.97 19.58
C VAL A 465 -19.74 17.19 20.43
N ARG A 466 -20.44 18.30 20.23
CA ARG A 466 -21.73 18.62 20.85
C ARG A 466 -22.87 18.48 19.86
N TYR A 467 -23.98 17.89 20.30
CA TYR A 467 -25.17 17.70 19.45
C TYR A 467 -26.45 17.59 20.28
N GLN A 468 -27.56 17.96 19.65
CA GLN A 468 -28.91 17.73 20.16
C GLN A 468 -29.44 16.42 19.60
N HIS A 469 -30.18 15.66 20.41
CA HIS A 469 -30.80 14.41 20.00
C HIS A 469 -32.27 14.33 20.41
N GLU A 470 -33.07 13.61 19.62
CA GLU A 470 -34.46 13.28 19.93
C GLU A 470 -34.71 11.80 19.62
N GLY A 471 -35.56 11.14 20.41
CA GLY A 471 -35.99 9.76 20.17
C GLY A 471 -34.97 8.66 20.49
N MET A 472 -33.88 8.98 21.20
CA MET A 472 -32.91 7.98 21.69
C MET A 472 -33.56 7.11 22.78
N GLN A 473 -33.21 5.83 22.85
CA GLN A 473 -33.77 4.87 23.79
C GLN A 473 -32.65 4.22 24.61
N GLU A 474 -32.93 3.97 25.89
CA GLU A 474 -31.99 3.29 26.79
C GLU A 474 -31.61 1.92 26.22
N GLY A 475 -30.30 1.64 26.16
CA GLY A 475 -29.75 0.39 25.66
C GLY A 475 -29.50 0.34 24.14
N GLN A 476 -29.84 1.38 23.36
CA GLN A 476 -29.44 1.45 21.96
C GLN A 476 -27.92 1.51 21.81
N SER A 477 -27.36 0.87 20.79
CA SER A 477 -25.92 0.90 20.57
C SER A 477 -25.52 2.25 19.95
N VAL A 478 -24.72 3.04 20.68
CA VAL A 478 -24.13 4.29 20.21
C VAL A 478 -22.69 4.03 19.82
N LEU A 479 -22.35 4.32 18.57
CA LEU A 479 -21.03 4.04 18.00
C LEU A 479 -20.44 5.28 17.33
N TRP A 480 -19.18 5.56 17.62
CA TRP A 480 -18.42 6.65 17.03
C TRP A 480 -17.25 6.11 16.21
N ARG A 481 -17.05 6.68 15.02
CA ARG A 481 -15.84 6.50 14.21
C ARG A 481 -15.24 7.85 13.88
N LEU A 482 -13.92 7.94 13.98
CA LEU A 482 -13.14 9.11 13.59
C LEU A 482 -12.18 8.71 12.49
N TYR A 483 -12.07 9.55 11.45
CA TYR A 483 -11.11 9.37 10.38
C TYR A 483 -10.17 10.57 10.33
N ALA A 484 -8.88 10.34 10.17
CA ALA A 484 -7.88 11.36 9.84
C ALA A 484 -7.40 11.11 8.41
N SER A 485 -7.51 12.12 7.55
CA SER A 485 -7.10 12.03 6.13
C SER A 485 -7.68 10.83 5.38
N GLY A 486 -8.88 10.39 5.77
CA GLY A 486 -9.59 9.27 5.16
C GLY A 486 -9.30 7.89 5.77
N GLU A 487 -8.34 7.78 6.69
CA GLU A 487 -8.05 6.56 7.44
C GLU A 487 -8.71 6.57 8.81
N GLU A 488 -9.27 5.45 9.24
CA GLU A 488 -9.94 5.37 10.54
C GLU A 488 -8.93 5.33 11.69
N LEU A 489 -9.10 6.23 12.65
CA LEU A 489 -8.42 6.20 13.93
C LEU A 489 -9.14 5.20 14.85
N THR A 490 -8.84 3.92 14.67
CA THR A 490 -9.49 2.80 15.40
C THR A 490 -9.38 2.92 16.92
N GLN A 491 -8.33 3.57 17.43
CA GLN A 491 -8.13 3.86 18.86
C GLN A 491 -9.16 4.84 19.45
N LEU A 492 -9.83 5.63 18.60
CA LEU A 492 -10.91 6.54 18.99
C LEU A 492 -12.29 5.98 18.64
N ARG A 493 -12.35 4.75 18.12
CA ARG A 493 -13.62 4.05 17.94
C ARG A 493 -14.21 3.75 19.32
N SER A 494 -15.47 4.15 19.52
CA SER A 494 -16.19 3.83 20.75
C SER A 494 -17.53 3.20 20.44
N VAL A 495 -17.94 2.21 21.24
CA VAL A 495 -19.24 1.55 21.18
C VAL A 495 -19.76 1.36 22.59
N ALA A 496 -20.91 1.95 22.89
CA ALA A 496 -21.53 1.86 24.21
C ALA A 496 -23.06 1.88 24.10
N PRO A 497 -23.78 1.24 25.04
CA PRO A 497 -25.22 1.42 25.14
C PRO A 497 -25.55 2.87 25.52
N TRP A 498 -26.66 3.39 25.00
CA TRP A 498 -27.18 4.69 25.38
C TRP A 498 -27.75 4.63 26.80
N GLU A 499 -27.23 5.49 27.68
CA GLU A 499 -27.68 5.62 29.08
C GLU A 499 -28.29 7.01 29.37
N GLY A 500 -28.41 7.87 28.35
CA GLY A 500 -28.90 9.24 28.48
C GLY A 500 -30.42 9.39 28.36
N GLU A 501 -30.89 10.65 28.42
CA GLU A 501 -32.31 10.96 28.21
C GLU A 501 -32.74 10.69 26.76
N ALA A 502 -34.05 10.57 26.52
CA ALA A 502 -34.55 10.36 25.15
C ALA A 502 -34.41 11.60 24.27
N THR A 503 -34.38 12.78 24.86
CA THR A 503 -34.26 14.06 24.17
C THR A 503 -33.43 15.00 25.01
N GLY A 504 -32.43 15.64 24.41
CA GLY A 504 -31.51 16.50 25.14
C GLY A 504 -30.26 16.83 24.35
N GLU A 505 -29.30 17.39 25.05
CA GLU A 505 -27.97 17.69 24.54
C GLU A 505 -26.98 16.63 25.05
N ALA A 506 -26.08 16.20 24.18
CA ALA A 506 -25.01 15.28 24.53
C ALA A 506 -23.67 15.77 23.94
N THR A 507 -22.59 15.32 24.57
CA THR A 507 -21.23 15.59 24.12
C THR A 507 -20.44 14.30 23.99
N HIS A 508 -19.48 14.28 23.06
CA HIS A 508 -18.53 13.20 22.90
C HIS A 508 -17.12 13.78 22.70
N PRO A 509 -16.18 13.56 23.64
CA PRO A 509 -14.83 14.06 23.51
C PRO A 509 -14.01 13.20 22.53
N LEU A 510 -13.28 13.84 21.63
CA LEU A 510 -12.30 13.23 20.74
C LEU A 510 -10.90 13.64 21.24
N SER A 511 -10.20 12.71 21.89
CA SER A 511 -8.86 12.96 22.45
C SER A 511 -8.04 11.68 22.44
N LEU A 512 -6.76 11.77 22.05
CA LEU A 512 -5.79 10.67 22.11
C LEU A 512 -5.13 10.54 23.50
N GLY A 513 -5.73 11.12 24.55
CA GLY A 513 -5.17 11.16 25.88
C GLY A 513 -4.11 12.25 25.98
N ASN A 514 -2.83 11.86 26.08
CA ASN A 514 -1.71 12.78 26.27
C ASN A 514 -1.06 13.25 24.94
N ARG A 515 -1.77 13.14 23.82
CA ARG A 515 -1.27 13.51 22.49
C ARG A 515 -2.26 14.44 21.80
N ALA A 516 -1.74 15.49 21.17
CA ALA A 516 -2.51 16.36 20.29
C ALA A 516 -3.03 15.58 19.07
N LEU A 517 -4.11 16.09 18.48
CA LEU A 517 -4.56 15.61 17.17
C LEU A 517 -3.55 16.11 16.12
N GLY A 518 -3.10 15.21 15.23
CA GLY A 518 -2.19 15.55 14.14
C GLY A 518 -2.81 16.53 13.15
N ILE A 519 -1.98 17.18 12.33
CA ILE A 519 -2.44 18.04 11.24
C ILE A 519 -3.24 17.21 10.24
N GLY A 520 -4.32 17.79 9.73
CA GLY A 520 -5.10 17.21 8.65
C GLY A 520 -6.60 17.31 8.85
N ARG A 521 -7.32 16.73 7.90
CA ARG A 521 -8.78 16.74 7.91
C ARG A 521 -9.32 15.54 8.67
N TYR A 522 -10.20 15.83 9.62
CA TYR A 522 -10.91 14.85 10.41
C TYR A 522 -12.36 14.72 9.98
N THR A 523 -12.87 13.49 9.97
CA THR A 523 -14.30 13.19 9.76
C THR A 523 -14.82 12.38 10.93
N VAL A 524 -15.91 12.84 11.54
CA VAL A 524 -16.59 12.18 12.66
C VAL A 524 -17.89 11.57 12.17
N GLU A 525 -18.16 10.31 12.53
CA GLU A 525 -19.41 9.62 12.24
C GLU A 525 -20.06 9.08 13.51
N LEU A 526 -21.36 9.33 13.66
CA LEU A 526 -22.20 8.81 14.74
C LEU A 526 -23.21 7.80 14.18
N TYR A 527 -23.16 6.59 14.71
CA TYR A 527 -24.08 5.50 14.41
C TYR A 527 -24.93 5.17 15.62
N ILE A 528 -26.23 4.92 15.40
CA ILE A 528 -27.16 4.39 16.40
C ILE A 528 -27.73 3.08 15.87
N ASP A 529 -27.67 2.00 16.66
CA ASP A 529 -28.04 0.65 16.24
C ASP A 529 -27.50 0.32 14.84
N TYR A 530 -26.24 0.70 14.62
CA TYR A 530 -25.47 0.51 13.39
C TYR A 530 -26.02 1.24 12.14
N HIS A 531 -26.90 2.22 12.30
CA HIS A 531 -27.30 3.14 11.22
C HIS A 531 -26.56 4.46 11.39
N LEU A 532 -25.99 5.01 10.31
CA LEU A 532 -25.35 6.33 10.35
C LEU A 532 -26.43 7.42 10.53
N LEU A 533 -26.37 8.18 11.62
CA LEU A 533 -27.31 9.28 11.90
C LEU A 533 -26.74 10.64 11.57
N GLN A 534 -25.45 10.85 11.85
CA GLN A 534 -24.82 12.15 11.65
C GLN A 534 -23.34 11.99 11.28
N ARG A 535 -22.86 12.92 10.45
CA ARG A 535 -21.45 13.08 10.11
C ARG A 535 -21.07 14.56 10.23
N GLY A 536 -19.87 14.83 10.72
CA GLY A 536 -19.25 16.16 10.65
C GLY A 536 -17.78 16.06 10.28
N SER A 537 -17.16 17.19 10.00
CA SER A 537 -15.72 17.27 9.74
C SER A 537 -15.13 18.52 10.37
N PHE A 538 -13.87 18.44 10.75
CA PHE A 538 -13.04 19.58 11.13
C PHE A 538 -11.64 19.39 10.56
N THR A 539 -10.83 20.43 10.61
CA THR A 539 -9.42 20.39 10.25
C THR A 539 -8.60 20.75 11.48
N ILE A 540 -7.51 20.02 11.71
CA ILE A 540 -6.42 20.52 12.53
C ILE A 540 -5.42 21.12 11.54
N GLY A 541 -5.25 22.43 11.59
CA GLY A 541 -4.33 23.17 10.73
C GLY A 541 -3.08 23.62 11.48
N ASP A 542 -2.07 24.02 10.72
CA ASP A 542 -0.80 24.53 11.24
C ASP A 542 -0.91 25.88 11.95
N GLU A 543 -2.07 26.55 11.88
CA GLU A 543 -2.26 27.94 12.32
C GLU A 543 -3.11 28.10 13.59
N GLU A 544 -2.65 28.95 14.52
CA GLU A 544 -3.53 29.72 15.41
C GLU A 544 -4.37 30.71 14.56
N PRO A 545 -5.69 30.86 14.80
CA PRO A 545 -6.50 31.79 14.04
C PRO A 545 -6.02 33.24 14.23
N GLY A 546 -5.37 33.79 13.20
CA GLY A 546 -4.93 35.19 13.17
C GLY A 546 -3.51 35.44 12.65
N ALA A 547 -2.67 34.41 12.48
CA ALA A 547 -1.32 34.60 11.97
C ALA A 547 -1.31 34.92 10.46
N ALA A 548 -0.48 35.87 10.05
CA ALA A 548 -0.26 36.20 8.65
C ALA A 548 0.23 34.97 7.87
N THR A 549 -0.31 34.77 6.66
CA THR A 549 0.00 33.63 5.79
C THR A 549 1.52 33.55 5.56
N PRO A 550 2.19 32.43 5.87
CA PRO A 550 3.62 32.31 5.65
C PRO A 550 3.96 32.43 4.17
N TYR A 551 4.89 33.31 3.83
CA TYR A 551 5.36 33.47 2.44
C TYR A 551 6.27 32.32 2.01
N PHE A 552 6.92 31.68 2.98
CA PHE A 552 7.76 30.51 2.78
C PHE A 552 7.64 29.60 4.00
N LEU A 553 7.34 28.33 3.71
CA LEU A 553 7.22 27.25 4.68
C LEU A 553 7.98 26.05 4.13
N ASP A 554 8.81 25.43 4.95
CA ASP A 554 9.50 24.19 4.62
C ASP A 554 9.50 23.27 5.85
N GLU A 555 8.75 22.18 5.73
CA GLU A 555 8.70 21.09 6.71
C GLU A 555 9.82 20.07 6.47
N PHE A 556 10.70 20.30 5.48
CA PHE A 556 11.84 19.46 5.10
C PHE A 556 11.55 17.97 4.82
N SER A 557 10.28 17.57 4.80
CA SER A 557 9.78 16.26 4.41
C SER A 557 10.07 15.93 2.95
N ASN A 558 10.24 16.95 2.09
CA ASN A 558 10.69 16.77 0.71
C ASN A 558 12.22 16.82 0.61
N THR A 559 12.85 15.64 0.48
CA THR A 559 14.30 15.50 0.30
C THR A 559 14.82 15.97 -1.07
N GLN A 560 13.93 16.37 -1.99
CA GLN A 560 14.26 17.09 -3.22
C GLN A 560 14.09 18.62 -3.10
N GLY A 561 13.91 19.14 -1.89
CA GLY A 561 13.72 20.57 -1.66
C GLY A 561 14.92 21.44 -2.06
N ASP A 562 14.67 22.75 -2.08
CA ASP A 562 15.55 23.77 -2.65
C ASP A 562 16.69 24.22 -1.70
N TRP A 563 16.85 23.62 -0.52
CA TRP A 563 17.90 24.01 0.42
C TRP A 563 19.29 23.51 -0.01
N PRO A 564 20.37 24.30 0.21
CA PRO A 564 21.71 23.96 -0.24
C PRO A 564 22.33 22.75 0.47
N ARG A 565 22.60 21.68 -0.28
CA ARG A 565 23.33 20.52 0.24
C ARG A 565 24.83 20.71 0.12
N HIS A 566 25.54 20.55 1.23
CA HIS A 566 26.99 20.66 1.31
C HIS A 566 27.56 19.52 2.16
N SER A 567 28.71 18.97 1.78
CA SER A 567 29.39 17.95 2.57
C SER A 567 30.89 17.99 2.30
N ASP A 568 31.67 18.23 3.35
CA ASP A 568 33.12 18.12 3.37
C ASP A 568 33.61 17.56 4.72
N ASP A 569 34.94 17.59 4.94
CA ASP A 569 35.56 17.06 6.18
C ASP A 569 35.21 17.91 7.43
N ALA A 570 34.77 19.16 7.26
CA ALA A 570 34.50 20.10 8.35
C ALA A 570 33.02 20.14 8.73
N ALA A 571 32.11 20.08 7.74
CA ALA A 571 30.67 20.17 7.99
C ALA A 571 29.82 19.50 6.89
N THR A 572 28.57 19.19 7.23
CA THR A 572 27.56 18.71 6.28
C THR A 572 26.21 19.36 6.56
N THR A 573 25.56 19.86 5.50
CA THR A 573 24.17 20.32 5.48
C THR A 573 23.38 19.44 4.52
N ASP A 574 22.37 18.72 5.01
CA ASP A 574 21.53 17.85 4.17
C ASP A 574 20.16 17.59 4.80
N TYR A 575 19.22 17.09 3.99
CA TYR A 575 17.94 16.57 4.47
C TYR A 575 18.16 15.24 5.22
N TYR A 576 17.53 15.09 6.38
CA TYR A 576 17.65 13.90 7.21
C TYR A 576 16.40 13.73 8.07
N ASN A 577 15.76 12.55 8.01
CA ASN A 577 14.62 12.19 8.87
C ASN A 577 13.51 13.27 8.90
N GLU A 578 13.05 13.69 7.71
CA GLU A 578 12.02 14.73 7.54
C GLU A 578 12.40 16.10 8.16
N GLY A 579 13.69 16.34 8.44
CA GLY A 579 14.22 17.62 8.88
C GLY A 579 15.45 18.04 8.08
N TYR A 580 15.96 19.24 8.37
CA TYR A 580 17.19 19.77 7.80
C TYR A 580 18.34 19.70 8.80
N ARG A 581 19.32 18.85 8.52
CA ARG A 581 20.40 18.54 9.45
C ARG A 581 21.66 19.31 9.11
N ILE A 582 22.26 19.91 10.14
CA ILE A 582 23.57 20.54 10.07
C ILE A 582 24.51 19.85 11.06
N THR A 583 25.58 19.26 10.54
CA THR A 583 26.65 18.65 11.34
C THR A 583 27.95 19.41 11.16
N VAL A 584 28.68 19.64 12.26
CA VAL A 584 29.96 20.35 12.26
C VAL A 584 30.99 19.57 13.08
N GLN A 585 32.05 19.14 12.40
CA GLN A 585 33.09 18.24 12.91
C GLN A 585 34.43 18.94 13.15
N GLU A 586 34.59 20.19 12.71
CA GLU A 586 35.77 21.01 13.01
C GLU A 586 35.51 21.89 14.25
N PRO A 587 36.44 22.04 15.21
CA PRO A 587 36.30 22.99 16.32
C PRO A 587 36.38 24.44 15.87
N GLN A 588 35.69 25.35 16.57
CA GLN A 588 35.64 26.79 16.27
C GLN A 588 35.22 27.07 14.82
N TYR A 589 34.26 26.29 14.33
CA TYR A 589 33.77 26.36 12.95
C TYR A 589 32.25 26.52 12.95
N VAL A 590 31.75 27.27 11.98
CA VAL A 590 30.31 27.47 11.76
C VAL A 590 29.97 27.16 10.31
N THR A 591 28.76 26.65 10.08
CA THR A 591 28.21 26.47 8.75
C THR A 591 26.75 26.89 8.75
N TRP A 592 26.22 27.16 7.56
CA TRP A 592 24.85 27.63 7.41
C TRP A 592 24.24 27.16 6.09
N ALA A 593 22.93 27.27 6.02
CA ALA A 593 22.17 27.09 4.79
C ALA A 593 21.14 28.22 4.65
N LEU A 594 21.09 28.82 3.46
CA LEU A 594 20.19 29.93 3.16
C LEU A 594 19.03 29.44 2.28
N ALA A 595 17.81 29.73 2.70
CA ALA A 595 16.61 29.51 1.91
C ALA A 595 16.67 30.31 0.59
N PRO A 596 16.05 29.82 -0.50
CA PRO A 596 16.19 30.44 -1.83
C PRO A 596 15.54 31.83 -1.94
N GLN A 597 14.59 32.16 -1.08
CA GLN A 597 13.76 33.37 -1.18
C GLN A 597 14.27 34.51 -0.27
N PRO A 598 14.38 35.75 -0.79
CA PRO A 598 14.68 36.92 0.02
C PRO A 598 13.43 37.56 0.62
N PHE A 599 13.60 38.23 1.76
CA PHE A 599 12.58 38.95 2.52
C PHE A 599 13.08 40.34 2.91
N ASP A 600 12.18 41.32 3.03
CA ASP A 600 12.46 42.59 3.70
C ASP A 600 12.29 42.37 5.23
N ASP A 601 11.36 43.06 5.89
CA ASP A 601 11.00 42.76 7.27
C ASP A 601 10.44 41.33 7.37
N VAL A 602 10.97 40.53 8.31
CA VAL A 602 10.69 39.09 8.40
C VAL A 602 10.65 38.59 9.85
N THR A 603 9.66 37.75 10.12
CA THR A 603 9.61 36.87 11.30
C THR A 603 9.92 35.46 10.82
N ILE A 604 11.00 34.89 11.35
CA ILE A 604 11.48 33.54 11.04
C ILE A 604 11.19 32.66 12.24
N LYS A 605 10.64 31.46 12.00
CA LYS A 605 10.47 30.43 13.03
C LYS A 605 11.04 29.11 12.56
N ALA A 606 11.61 28.33 13.47
CA ALA A 606 11.98 26.94 13.23
C ALA A 606 12.02 26.18 14.56
N THR A 607 11.86 24.87 14.52
CA THR A 607 12.24 24.00 15.63
C THR A 607 13.66 23.51 15.43
N ALA A 608 14.36 23.23 16.54
CA ALA A 608 15.71 22.72 16.52
C ALA A 608 15.92 21.67 17.62
N THR A 609 16.50 20.53 17.26
CA THR A 609 16.87 19.44 18.17
C THR A 609 18.36 19.16 18.06
N ALA A 610 19.04 19.09 19.21
CA ALA A 610 20.43 18.63 19.27
C ALA A 610 20.45 17.09 19.30
N LEU A 611 20.84 16.47 18.19
CA LEU A 611 20.86 15.01 18.04
C LEU A 611 22.07 14.38 18.72
N ALA A 612 23.22 15.04 18.62
CA ALA A 612 24.49 14.58 19.19
C ALA A 612 25.47 15.75 19.39
N GLY A 613 26.56 15.45 20.08
CA GLY A 613 27.67 16.38 20.28
C GLY A 613 27.70 17.04 21.66
N PRO A 614 28.70 17.91 21.89
CA PRO A 614 28.82 18.67 23.12
C PRO A 614 27.68 19.67 23.30
N GLU A 615 27.27 19.93 24.55
CA GLU A 615 26.30 21.00 24.85
C GLU A 615 26.87 22.40 24.56
N ALA A 616 28.20 22.53 24.56
CA ALA A 616 28.93 23.74 24.18
C ALA A 616 28.98 23.91 22.65
N ASN A 617 27.81 24.01 22.04
CA ASN A 617 27.58 24.21 20.61
C ASN A 617 26.89 25.56 20.35
N THR A 618 26.70 25.92 19.08
CA THR A 618 25.86 27.05 18.66
C THR A 618 24.94 26.63 17.53
N PHE A 619 23.68 27.09 17.56
CA PHE A 619 22.75 26.90 16.45
C PHE A 619 21.59 27.90 16.48
N GLY A 620 21.02 28.18 15.31
CA GLY A 620 19.80 29.00 15.23
C GLY A 620 19.50 29.52 13.82
N LEU A 621 19.12 30.79 13.74
CA LEU A 621 18.50 31.40 12.56
C LEU A 621 19.37 32.50 11.95
N ILE A 622 19.25 32.69 10.64
CA ILE A 622 19.88 33.78 9.88
C ILE A 622 18.81 34.67 9.27
N CYS A 623 19.01 35.99 9.30
CA CYS A 623 18.16 36.94 8.58
C CYS A 623 18.96 38.00 7.82
N HIS A 624 18.30 38.64 6.85
CA HIS A 624 18.85 39.69 5.98
C HIS A 624 20.17 39.33 5.29
N ALA A 625 20.34 38.06 4.90
CA ALA A 625 21.54 37.60 4.22
C ALA A 625 21.60 38.14 2.79
N GLN A 626 22.57 39.03 2.54
CA GLN A 626 22.83 39.58 1.21
C GLN A 626 23.56 38.56 0.34
N ASP A 627 24.53 37.89 0.96
CA ASP A 627 25.39 36.85 0.41
C ASP A 627 25.94 35.99 1.56
N ASP A 628 26.90 35.12 1.26
CA ASP A 628 27.51 34.23 2.25
C ASP A 628 28.51 34.95 3.19
N ASP A 629 28.85 36.22 2.93
CA ASP A 629 29.79 37.01 3.73
C ASP A 629 29.09 38.12 4.57
N ASN A 630 27.77 38.32 4.39
CA ASN A 630 27.03 39.44 4.95
C ASN A 630 25.60 39.07 5.41
N PHE A 631 25.41 38.84 6.71
CA PHE A 631 24.10 38.51 7.31
C PHE A 631 24.05 38.71 8.83
N TYR A 632 22.83 38.77 9.40
CA TYR A 632 22.63 38.67 10.85
C TYR A 632 22.38 37.23 11.26
N PHE A 633 22.85 36.84 12.44
CA PHE A 633 22.60 35.52 13.02
C PHE A 633 22.10 35.62 14.46
N PHE A 634 21.25 34.65 14.81
CA PHE A 634 20.62 34.49 16.11
C PHE A 634 20.90 33.06 16.56
N VAL A 635 21.72 32.90 17.59
CA VAL A 635 22.17 31.59 18.02
C VAL A 635 21.85 31.35 19.47
N ILE A 636 21.53 30.10 19.78
CA ILE A 636 21.50 29.55 21.11
C ILE A 636 22.53 28.42 21.23
N SER A 637 22.79 28.00 22.46
CA SER A 637 23.63 26.86 22.80
C SER A 637 22.82 25.88 23.63
N SER A 638 23.02 24.58 23.41
CA SER A 638 22.45 23.52 24.27
C SER A 638 22.87 23.65 25.74
N ALA A 639 23.94 24.40 26.03
CA ALA A 639 24.39 24.73 27.39
C ALA A 639 23.62 25.91 28.05
N GLY A 640 22.62 26.47 27.37
CA GLY A 640 21.74 27.52 27.91
C GLY A 640 22.21 28.96 27.72
N TYR A 641 22.92 29.19 26.62
CA TYR A 641 23.40 30.52 26.24
C TYR A 641 22.76 30.98 24.93
N PHE A 642 22.80 32.30 24.67
CA PHE A 642 22.34 32.90 23.41
C PHE A 642 23.26 34.05 22.98
N ALA A 643 23.18 34.42 21.70
CA ALA A 643 23.67 35.69 21.19
C ALA A 643 22.91 36.15 19.94
N ILE A 644 22.89 37.46 19.72
CA ILE A 644 22.56 38.07 18.41
C ILE A 644 23.86 38.68 17.89
N GLY A 645 24.20 38.40 16.64
CA GLY A 645 25.44 38.87 16.01
C GLY A 645 25.26 39.15 14.53
N LYS A 646 26.36 39.58 13.90
CA LYS A 646 26.47 39.79 12.46
C LYS A 646 27.73 39.18 11.90
N HIS A 647 27.63 38.67 10.70
CA HIS A 647 28.73 38.27 9.85
C HIS A 647 28.90 39.38 8.80
N GLU A 648 30.00 40.13 8.85
CA GLU A 648 30.26 41.28 7.98
C GLU A 648 31.64 41.12 7.33
N GLU A 649 31.68 41.10 6.00
CA GLU A 649 32.90 40.85 5.21
C GLU A 649 33.66 39.58 5.64
N GLY A 650 32.93 38.51 5.97
CA GLY A 650 33.53 37.23 6.39
C GLY A 650 33.90 37.16 7.87
N VAL A 651 33.60 38.19 8.67
CA VAL A 651 34.00 38.29 10.08
C VAL A 651 32.78 38.34 10.99
N GLU A 652 32.75 37.46 11.99
CA GLU A 652 31.69 37.41 13.00
C GLU A 652 31.92 38.43 14.13
N SER A 653 30.86 39.11 14.53
CA SER A 653 30.83 39.98 15.70
C SER A 653 29.50 39.85 16.44
N LEU A 654 29.54 39.88 17.77
CA LEU A 654 28.35 39.81 18.61
C LEU A 654 27.81 41.21 18.89
N LEU A 655 26.50 41.38 18.74
CA LEU A 655 25.78 42.64 18.98
C LEU A 655 25.14 42.66 20.37
N SER A 656 24.73 41.49 20.89
CA SER A 656 24.09 41.38 22.20
C SER A 656 25.08 41.50 23.39
N GLY A 657 26.38 41.37 23.16
CA GLY A 657 27.43 41.45 24.20
C GLY A 657 28.80 41.00 23.69
N ASP A 658 29.82 40.97 24.56
CA ASP A 658 31.19 40.56 24.20
C ASP A 658 31.37 39.03 24.10
N THR A 659 30.43 38.26 24.66
CA THR A 659 30.40 36.80 24.68
C THR A 659 28.94 36.31 24.57
N LEU A 660 28.75 35.01 24.37
CA LEU A 660 27.45 34.38 24.58
C LEU A 660 26.95 34.65 26.01
N LEU A 661 25.67 34.98 26.15
CA LEU A 661 25.05 35.36 27.42
C LEU A 661 24.12 34.23 27.90
N PRO A 662 24.08 33.92 29.22
CA PRO A 662 23.16 32.91 29.74
C PRO A 662 21.72 33.43 29.76
N SER A 663 20.75 32.55 29.56
CA SER A 663 19.32 32.86 29.74
C SER A 663 18.58 31.72 30.42
N GLU A 664 17.78 32.04 31.45
CA GLU A 664 16.89 31.06 32.09
C GLU A 664 15.81 30.53 31.13
N GLN A 665 15.57 31.23 30.01
CA GLN A 665 14.61 30.83 28.97
C GLN A 665 15.20 29.91 27.90
N VAL A 666 16.51 29.64 27.99
CA VAL A 666 17.19 28.59 27.21
C VAL A 666 17.69 27.55 28.22
N PRO A 667 16.81 26.71 28.79
CA PRO A 667 17.26 25.73 29.76
C PRO A 667 18.13 24.66 29.06
N PRO A 668 19.24 24.23 29.69
CA PRO A 668 20.10 23.21 29.10
C PRO A 668 19.40 21.85 29.06
N GLY A 669 19.75 21.04 28.05
CA GLY A 669 19.27 19.66 27.94
C GLY A 669 17.81 19.50 27.52
N LEU A 670 17.22 20.47 26.81
CA LEU A 670 15.93 20.26 26.12
C LEU A 670 16.10 19.39 24.88
N ASP A 671 15.10 18.55 24.62
CA ASP A 671 15.00 17.72 23.42
C ASP A 671 14.60 18.54 22.17
N LEU A 672 13.91 19.67 22.35
CA LEU A 672 13.39 20.51 21.27
C LEU A 672 13.38 21.99 21.70
N TYR A 673 13.86 22.87 20.82
CA TYR A 673 13.81 24.32 20.96
C TYR A 673 12.91 24.91 19.89
N HIS A 674 11.95 25.76 20.28
CA HIS A 674 11.22 26.60 19.32
C HIS A 674 11.95 27.94 19.19
N LEU A 675 12.52 28.20 18.03
CA LEU A 675 13.28 29.41 17.74
C LEU A 675 12.43 30.38 16.94
N ARG A 676 12.48 31.67 17.30
CA ARG A 676 11.93 32.75 16.48
C ARG A 676 12.88 33.94 16.44
N ALA A 677 13.12 34.47 15.24
CA ALA A 677 13.86 35.70 15.02
C ALA A 677 12.98 36.72 14.28
N ASP A 678 12.81 37.90 14.87
CA ASP A 678 12.12 39.03 14.23
C ASP A 678 13.17 40.05 13.79
N CYS A 679 13.24 40.28 12.48
CA CYS A 679 14.09 41.28 11.86
C CYS A 679 13.19 42.32 11.20
N VAL A 680 12.94 43.42 11.92
CA VAL A 680 11.98 44.46 11.54
C VAL A 680 12.66 45.82 11.58
N SER A 681 12.80 46.46 10.41
CA SER A 681 13.62 47.65 10.25
C SER A 681 15.02 47.42 10.83
N ASP A 682 15.46 48.26 11.77
CA ASP A 682 16.79 48.16 12.39
C ASP A 682 16.75 47.33 13.69
N THR A 683 15.63 46.70 14.03
CA THR A 683 15.44 45.97 15.30
C THR A 683 15.49 44.46 15.07
N LEU A 684 16.41 43.81 15.79
CA LEU A 684 16.65 42.37 15.74
C LEU A 684 16.27 41.75 17.08
N THR A 685 15.30 40.83 17.09
CA THR A 685 14.76 40.24 18.33
C THR A 685 14.81 38.72 18.28
N LEU A 686 15.36 38.08 19.32
CA LEU A 686 15.40 36.63 19.50
C LEU A 686 14.36 36.19 20.51
N TYR A 687 13.56 35.20 20.13
CA TYR A 687 12.63 34.47 20.99
C TYR A 687 13.02 33.00 21.02
N VAL A 688 12.91 32.38 22.20
CA VAL A 688 13.10 30.95 22.41
C VAL A 688 11.92 30.44 23.23
N ASN A 689 11.27 29.38 22.76
CA ASN A 689 10.06 28.81 23.38
C ASN A 689 8.99 29.90 23.64
N GLU A 690 8.76 30.75 22.64
CA GLU A 690 7.82 31.88 22.64
C GLU A 690 8.13 33.00 23.67
N VAL A 691 9.30 32.97 24.32
CA VAL A 691 9.73 34.03 25.25
C VAL A 691 10.85 34.85 24.63
N GLN A 692 10.73 36.19 24.68
CA GLN A 692 11.78 37.09 24.22
C GLN A 692 13.03 36.93 25.09
N VAL A 693 14.15 36.58 24.44
CA VAL A 693 15.45 36.37 25.09
C VAL A 693 16.37 37.58 24.90
N ALA A 694 16.34 38.22 23.74
CA ALA A 694 17.18 39.37 23.44
C ALA A 694 16.61 40.28 22.36
N GLN A 695 17.03 41.55 22.38
CA GLN A 695 16.74 42.53 21.34
C GLN A 695 17.92 43.48 21.20
N VAL A 696 18.31 43.78 19.96
CA VAL A 696 19.37 44.75 19.62
C VAL A 696 18.91 45.63 18.46
N GLU A 697 19.55 46.79 18.30
CA GLU A 697 19.36 47.68 17.16
C GLU A 697 20.64 47.73 16.31
N ASP A 698 20.54 47.41 15.02
CA ASP A 698 21.62 47.52 14.04
C ASP A 698 21.05 47.71 12.63
N SER A 699 21.68 48.56 11.82
CA SER A 699 21.20 48.96 10.48
C SER A 699 22.18 48.60 9.35
N THR A 700 23.14 47.71 9.63
CA THR A 700 24.16 47.27 8.68
C THR A 700 23.55 46.56 7.47
N PHE A 701 22.59 45.65 7.69
CA PHE A 701 21.93 44.87 6.63
C PHE A 701 20.42 45.13 6.62
N SER A 702 19.84 45.20 5.42
CA SER A 702 18.40 45.41 5.24
C SER A 702 17.92 44.58 4.06
N GLY A 703 16.85 43.81 4.28
CA GLY A 703 16.35 42.81 3.34
C GLY A 703 17.36 41.67 3.08
N GLY A 704 16.96 40.58 2.42
CA GLY A 704 17.86 39.47 2.08
C GLY A 704 17.30 38.09 2.41
N ARG A 705 18.08 37.04 2.15
CA ARG A 705 17.69 35.65 2.42
C ARG A 705 17.67 35.37 3.92
N VAL A 706 16.94 34.32 4.27
CA VAL A 706 16.84 33.78 5.64
C VAL A 706 17.44 32.39 5.66
N GLY A 707 17.78 31.87 6.84
CA GLY A 707 18.43 30.57 6.89
C GLY A 707 18.63 29.99 8.27
N LEU A 708 19.41 28.91 8.29
CA LEU A 708 19.76 28.12 9.45
C LEU A 708 21.27 28.14 9.63
N ILE A 709 21.74 28.12 10.88
CA ILE A 709 23.16 28.16 11.23
C ILE A 709 23.44 27.16 12.35
N ALA A 710 24.56 26.46 12.29
CA ALA A 710 25.08 25.68 13.41
C ALA A 710 26.62 25.69 13.42
N GLY A 711 27.20 25.55 14.61
CA GLY A 711 28.64 25.64 14.81
C GLY A 711 29.10 25.00 16.10
N THR A 712 30.41 24.83 16.19
CA THR A 712 31.15 24.29 17.33
C THR A 712 31.88 25.40 18.06
N LEU A 713 32.15 25.17 19.35
CA LEU A 713 33.11 25.95 20.12
C LEU A 713 34.43 25.18 20.22
N ASP A 714 34.94 24.94 21.42
CA ASP A 714 36.24 24.26 21.61
C ASP A 714 36.21 22.77 21.26
N GLU A 715 35.03 22.15 21.25
CA GLU A 715 34.84 20.73 20.97
C GLU A 715 34.07 20.52 19.65
N PRO A 716 34.50 19.57 18.79
CA PRO A 716 33.82 19.25 17.55
C PRO A 716 32.58 18.37 17.78
N GLY A 717 31.80 18.17 16.72
CA GLY A 717 30.74 17.15 16.67
C GLY A 717 29.34 17.68 16.94
N THR A 718 29.09 18.96 16.69
CA THR A 718 27.73 19.53 16.77
C THR A 718 26.84 18.89 15.72
N ASP A 719 25.65 18.44 16.11
CA ASP A 719 24.69 17.78 15.23
C ASP A 719 23.27 18.26 15.55
N ILE A 720 22.74 19.11 14.69
CA ILE A 720 21.47 19.80 14.90
C ILE A 720 20.52 19.46 13.77
N LEU A 721 19.31 19.05 14.13
CA LEU A 721 18.19 18.86 13.22
C LEU A 721 17.23 20.03 13.36
N PHE A 722 17.03 20.77 12.28
CA PHE A 722 16.00 21.80 12.18
C PHE A 722 14.76 21.25 11.51
N ASP A 723 13.60 21.75 11.93
CA ASP A 723 12.32 21.34 11.37
C ASP A 723 11.29 22.49 11.43
N HIS A 724 10.15 22.36 10.74
CA HIS A 724 9.04 23.34 10.70
C HIS A 724 9.52 24.78 10.45
N PHE A 725 10.34 25.00 9.41
CA PHE A 725 10.88 26.33 9.10
C PHE A 725 9.83 27.20 8.41
N SER A 726 9.59 28.40 8.93
CA SER A 726 8.72 29.39 8.31
C SER A 726 9.32 30.78 8.32
N ALA A 727 9.05 31.54 7.25
CA ALA A 727 9.39 32.95 7.14
C ALA A 727 8.16 33.74 6.69
N ILE A 728 7.73 34.68 7.54
CA ILE A 728 6.48 35.43 7.38
C ILE A 728 6.75 36.94 7.49
N THR A 729 5.86 37.75 6.91
CA THR A 729 5.92 39.20 7.10
C THR A 729 5.50 39.54 8.53
N PRO A 730 6.25 40.37 9.27
CA PRO A 730 5.88 40.81 10.62
C PRO A 730 4.57 41.59 10.61
N GLU A 731 3.84 41.54 11.73
CA GLU A 731 2.57 42.28 11.92
C GLU A 731 2.73 43.80 12.08
#